data_AF-A0A0D9QTB5-F1
#
_entry.id   AF-A0A0D9QTB5-F1
#
_cell.length_a   1.000
_cell.length_b   1.000
_cell.length_c   1.000
_cell.angle_alpha   90.00
_cell.angle_beta   90.00
_cell.angle_gamma   90.00
#
_symmetry.space_group_name_H-M   'P 1'
#
loop_
_entity.id
_entity.type
_entity.pdbx_description
1 polymer ?
#
loop_
_entity_poly.entity_id
_entity_poly.type
_entity_poly.pdbx_seq_one_letter_code
_entity_poly.pdbx_strand_id
1 'polypeptide(L)'
;MPNRKESLFYQKIKPCMEKYLPRYSSSQQGHIQFECNCEFSYGNSGFRDKYQSASCDLLNALNKSGILVGLLFAKYNYETAKRHNLLGDQLEGREQDLYNVCGVHEVRWKNVGIIITASHNPHDENGVKIIDQNGRQINQVYEGYLTDLVNRHLRFLRKNEKCSINDIVDDIIDCIAHLFKEEAHIDMYDDFSFENLRMLDNMIHSFNRQNVLKANVCIGFDTRSSSVHLNQILVETLNLLNICKCVNNMCYVTTPCMHFVVYFFNAVNVDEALDSDVINAGGCHLHKEVGDLDYLSGFCIPEGKLPPRDLYYGVGEQPYGQLSPAGPEVSTLQKSNVSHLRAYNSDKIYFAYFTNAFKKLYRCLDEIFDGALTKNCAEEIIHVDCSNGIASLKLDNFSNIFKMLKKKIIKINFVQDEESVLNFQCGADYVYSNRKLPLNGRNCLEVGHTKCCSFDGDADRIVYFYVEDMGRRNGSFEHVDAASSPPLRDTKRDNHHDNEIVNRANCVSILDGPKIICLFFKCITKIMSPIKVEKKNSHLDEEKKKKKKINISIVHTAYVNSAFIHHMNEEKRRASENVDLFQHINVHIICTKTGIKYLDQVARESTIAILFEPNGHGTIYTNISQLNECASWLEIQSDKYFMALKRFLLFFNQTTGDAMVDFVAIELCLSVLHLTIHDWDAFYTPLPSLYVNLPCSKYMLSKILAHPEHEKYLIAPQSLQNGIDQIVKTVDAVHGRCFIRPSGTETLIRIYAEATTVAQRDEILRLVRAVVLQYMQAGVADK
;
A
#
# COMPACT_ATOMS: atom_id res chain seq x y z
N MET A 1 35.61 -23.45 -16.77
CA MET A 1 34.49 -22.50 -16.79
C MET A 1 34.63 -21.70 -18.07
N PRO A 2 33.62 -21.64 -18.95
CA PRO A 2 33.63 -20.63 -20.01
C PRO A 2 33.91 -19.26 -19.38
N ASN A 3 34.59 -18.38 -20.11
CA ASN A 3 34.90 -17.05 -19.61
C ASN A 3 33.57 -16.35 -19.30
N ARG A 4 33.31 -16.02 -18.02
CA ARG A 4 32.04 -15.40 -17.60
C ARG A 4 31.67 -14.16 -18.42
N LYS A 5 32.68 -13.46 -18.97
CA LYS A 5 32.49 -12.25 -19.80
C LYS A 5 32.03 -12.57 -21.23
N GLU A 6 32.19 -13.82 -21.65
CA GLU A 6 31.72 -14.33 -22.95
C GLU A 6 30.28 -14.86 -22.87
N SER A 7 29.70 -15.05 -21.68
CA SER A 7 28.32 -15.52 -21.57
C SER A 7 27.34 -14.50 -22.15
N LEU A 8 26.26 -15.01 -22.74
CA LEU A 8 25.19 -14.22 -23.32
C LEU A 8 24.53 -13.32 -22.27
N PHE A 9 24.34 -13.83 -21.05
CA PHE A 9 23.81 -13.05 -19.94
C PHE A 9 24.69 -11.83 -19.63
N TYR A 10 26.01 -12.02 -19.48
CA TYR A 10 26.92 -10.92 -19.16
C TYR A 10 26.92 -9.86 -20.26
N GLN A 11 27.02 -10.29 -21.52
CA GLN A 11 27.02 -9.39 -22.68
C GLN A 11 25.72 -8.57 -22.78
N LYS A 12 24.57 -9.18 -22.46
CA LYS A 12 23.26 -8.50 -22.47
C LYS A 12 23.10 -7.52 -21.33
N ILE A 13 23.42 -7.93 -20.10
CA ILE A 13 23.06 -7.15 -18.91
C ILE A 13 24.04 -6.00 -18.65
N LYS A 14 25.31 -6.15 -19.02
CA LYS A 14 26.36 -5.17 -18.70
C LYS A 14 26.06 -3.74 -19.17
N PRO A 15 25.67 -3.48 -20.44
CA PRO A 15 25.39 -2.11 -20.89
C PRO A 15 24.27 -1.45 -20.08
N CYS A 16 23.28 -2.23 -19.65
CA CYS A 16 22.18 -1.74 -18.83
C CYS A 16 22.63 -1.41 -17.40
N MET A 17 23.51 -2.22 -16.81
CA MET A 17 24.09 -1.93 -15.50
C MET A 17 24.92 -0.65 -15.55
N GLU A 18 25.71 -0.43 -16.61
CA GLU A 18 26.49 0.79 -16.82
C GLU A 18 25.60 2.02 -17.00
N LYS A 19 24.54 1.91 -17.82
CA LYS A 19 23.59 2.99 -18.11
C LYS A 19 22.89 3.54 -16.86
N TYR A 20 22.50 2.65 -15.95
CA TYR A 20 21.71 3.02 -14.76
C TYR A 20 22.54 3.13 -13.48
N LEU A 21 23.87 3.11 -13.56
CA LEU A 21 24.69 3.47 -12.41
C LEU A 21 24.39 4.92 -11.97
N PRO A 22 24.36 5.19 -10.65
CA PRO A 22 24.27 6.55 -10.15
C PRO A 22 25.43 7.41 -10.67
N ARG A 23 25.21 8.72 -10.79
CA ARG A 23 26.23 9.64 -11.27
C ARG A 23 27.51 9.56 -10.43
N TYR A 24 28.64 9.59 -11.13
CA TYR A 24 29.95 9.58 -10.53
C TYR A 24 30.91 10.49 -11.31
N SER A 25 31.98 10.87 -10.63
CA SER A 25 33.14 11.53 -11.21
C SER A 25 34.38 10.67 -10.99
N SER A 26 35.37 10.84 -11.86
CA SER A 26 36.68 10.18 -11.73
C SER A 26 37.75 11.25 -11.60
N SER A 27 38.58 11.15 -10.56
CA SER A 27 39.72 12.05 -10.37
C SER A 27 40.84 11.76 -11.38
N GLN A 28 41.78 12.69 -11.54
CA GLN A 28 42.98 12.50 -12.38
C GLN A 28 43.85 11.30 -11.96
N GLN A 29 43.71 10.82 -10.72
CA GLN A 29 44.39 9.63 -10.19
C GLN A 29 43.56 8.34 -10.31
N GLY A 30 42.37 8.39 -10.93
CA GLY A 30 41.49 7.24 -11.15
C GLY A 30 40.56 6.88 -9.98
N HIS A 31 40.51 7.69 -8.92
CA HIS A 31 39.54 7.49 -7.83
C HIS A 31 38.12 7.86 -8.27
N ILE A 32 37.20 6.92 -8.10
CA ILE A 32 35.77 7.08 -8.40
C ILE A 32 35.07 7.68 -7.18
N GLN A 33 34.22 8.68 -7.42
CA GLN A 33 33.37 9.27 -6.41
C GLN A 33 31.94 9.44 -6.95
N PHE A 34 30.98 8.74 -6.34
CA PHE A 34 29.56 8.92 -6.62
C PHE A 34 29.05 10.24 -6.03
N GLU A 35 28.11 10.90 -6.73
CA GLU A 35 27.50 12.16 -6.27
C GLU A 35 26.78 11.98 -4.93
N CYS A 36 26.07 10.87 -4.76
CA CYS A 36 25.50 10.44 -3.49
C CYS A 36 26.39 9.35 -2.87
N ASN A 37 26.77 9.51 -1.61
CA ASN A 37 27.55 8.52 -0.85
C ASN A 37 26.72 7.79 0.23
N CYS A 38 25.43 8.09 0.29
CA CYS A 38 24.49 7.52 1.24
C CYS A 38 23.85 6.25 0.66
N GLU A 39 23.67 5.23 1.50
CA GLU A 39 22.94 4.05 1.06
C GLU A 39 21.44 4.33 0.92
N PHE A 40 20.85 3.79 -0.12
CA PHE A 40 19.43 3.88 -0.43
C PHE A 40 18.70 2.63 0.08
N SER A 41 17.81 2.80 1.07
CA SER A 41 17.16 1.66 1.75
C SER A 41 15.80 1.33 1.16
N TYR A 42 15.48 0.04 1.03
CA TYR A 42 14.12 -0.42 0.76
C TYR A 42 13.31 -0.29 2.06
N GLY A 43 12.52 0.78 2.18
CA GLY A 43 11.81 1.11 3.42
C GLY A 43 10.50 0.33 3.64
N ASN A 44 9.64 0.84 4.53
CA ASN A 44 8.30 0.30 4.74
C ASN A 44 7.37 0.40 3.51
N SER A 45 7.78 1.16 2.49
CA SER A 45 6.94 1.44 1.32
C SER A 45 7.75 1.43 0.02
N GLY A 46 8.79 0.58 -0.03
CA GLY A 46 9.70 0.46 -1.16
C GLY A 46 10.79 1.54 -1.20
N PHE A 47 11.40 1.72 -2.36
CA PHE A 47 12.30 2.86 -2.62
C PHE A 47 11.50 4.08 -3.01
N ARG A 48 11.90 5.26 -2.52
CA ARG A 48 11.31 6.56 -2.87
C ARG A 48 12.37 7.62 -2.85
N ASP A 49 12.44 8.42 -3.91
CA ASP A 49 13.33 9.58 -3.98
C ASP A 49 12.86 10.55 -5.06
N LYS A 50 13.53 11.69 -5.17
CA LYS A 50 13.35 12.64 -6.27
C LYS A 50 13.70 12.00 -7.60
N TYR A 51 12.84 12.25 -8.58
CA TYR A 51 13.06 11.82 -9.94
C TYR A 51 13.90 12.86 -10.71
N GLN A 52 14.96 12.39 -11.36
CA GLN A 52 15.70 13.14 -12.37
C GLN A 52 15.90 12.26 -13.59
N SER A 53 15.49 12.74 -14.76
CA SER A 53 15.51 11.96 -16.00
C SER A 53 16.90 11.52 -16.44
N ALA A 54 17.91 12.35 -16.17
CA ALA A 54 19.27 12.13 -16.68
C ALA A 54 20.06 11.08 -15.89
N SER A 55 19.99 11.09 -14.56
CA SER A 55 20.49 10.03 -13.67
C SER A 55 20.19 10.41 -12.21
N CYS A 56 19.69 9.45 -11.43
CA CYS A 56 19.56 9.53 -9.98
C CYS A 56 19.51 8.12 -9.36
N ASP A 57 19.62 8.03 -8.04
CA ASP A 57 19.57 6.75 -7.31
C ASP A 57 18.26 5.98 -7.55
N LEU A 58 17.17 6.70 -7.84
CA LEU A 58 15.88 6.09 -8.20
C LEU A 58 15.95 5.30 -9.51
N LEU A 59 16.67 5.76 -10.55
CA LEU A 59 16.77 5.01 -11.80
C LEU A 59 17.53 3.69 -11.60
N ASN A 60 18.62 3.74 -10.83
CA ASN A 60 19.36 2.55 -10.39
C ASN A 60 18.44 1.58 -9.62
N ALA A 61 17.68 2.11 -8.65
CA ALA A 61 16.73 1.32 -7.86
C ALA A 61 15.64 0.66 -8.72
N LEU A 62 15.10 1.35 -9.72
CA LEU A 62 14.12 0.78 -10.65
C LEU A 62 14.75 -0.33 -11.50
N ASN A 63 15.94 -0.11 -12.06
CA ASN A 63 16.66 -1.15 -12.80
C ASN A 63 16.88 -2.40 -11.94
N LYS A 64 17.38 -2.28 -10.71
CA LYS A 64 17.57 -3.45 -9.83
C LYS A 64 16.25 -4.08 -9.38
N SER A 65 15.18 -3.29 -9.26
CA SER A 65 13.83 -3.82 -8.98
C SER A 65 13.30 -4.65 -10.14
N GLY A 66 13.60 -4.27 -11.39
CA GLY A 66 13.33 -5.06 -12.59
C GLY A 66 14.04 -6.42 -12.58
N ILE A 67 15.30 -6.45 -12.12
CA ILE A 67 16.05 -7.70 -11.93
C ILE A 67 15.38 -8.60 -10.88
N LEU A 68 15.03 -8.05 -9.72
CA LEU A 68 14.42 -8.83 -8.64
C LEU A 68 13.04 -9.37 -9.04
N VAL A 69 12.18 -8.56 -9.68
CA VAL A 69 10.86 -9.06 -10.11
C VAL A 69 10.98 -10.12 -11.20
N GLY A 70 11.97 -10.02 -12.09
CA GLY A 70 12.33 -11.07 -13.04
C GLY A 70 12.79 -12.36 -12.35
N LEU A 71 13.63 -12.26 -11.31
CA LEU A 71 14.03 -13.39 -10.48
C LEU A 71 12.82 -14.08 -9.83
N LEU A 72 11.91 -13.31 -9.22
CA LEU A 72 10.72 -13.87 -8.57
C LEU A 72 9.80 -14.57 -9.59
N PHE A 73 9.60 -13.96 -10.77
CA PHE A 73 8.84 -14.58 -11.85
C PHE A 73 9.48 -15.91 -12.31
N ALA A 74 10.80 -15.91 -12.53
CA ALA A 74 11.54 -17.11 -12.89
C ALA A 74 11.42 -18.17 -11.80
N LYS A 75 11.72 -17.85 -10.54
CA LYS A 75 11.64 -18.74 -9.38
C LYS A 75 10.30 -19.47 -9.30
N TYR A 76 9.19 -18.73 -9.20
CA TYR A 76 7.87 -19.33 -8.98
C TYR A 76 7.39 -20.20 -10.14
N ASN A 77 7.78 -19.85 -11.37
CA ASN A 77 7.32 -20.57 -12.56
C ASN A 77 8.28 -21.69 -12.97
N TYR A 78 9.58 -21.58 -12.73
CA TYR A 78 10.54 -22.65 -13.00
C TYR A 78 10.31 -23.86 -12.08
N GLU A 79 9.98 -23.63 -10.81
CA GLU A 79 9.52 -24.69 -9.90
C GLU A 79 8.25 -25.38 -10.41
N THR A 80 7.31 -24.61 -10.96
CA THR A 80 6.07 -25.13 -11.54
C THR A 80 6.36 -25.96 -12.79
N ALA A 81 7.20 -25.47 -13.69
CA ALA A 81 7.63 -26.19 -14.88
C ALA A 81 8.34 -27.51 -14.54
N LYS A 82 9.24 -27.51 -13.54
CA LYS A 82 9.89 -28.73 -13.03
C LYS A 82 8.88 -29.73 -12.48
N ARG A 83 7.92 -29.29 -11.66
CA ARG A 83 6.87 -30.16 -11.08
C ARG A 83 6.03 -30.88 -12.14
N HIS A 84 5.84 -30.26 -13.30
CA HIS A 84 5.08 -30.81 -14.42
C HIS A 84 5.97 -31.40 -15.55
N ASN A 85 7.28 -31.58 -15.32
CA ASN A 85 8.24 -32.09 -16.31
C ASN A 85 8.24 -31.34 -17.65
N LEU A 86 8.09 -30.02 -17.61
CA LEU A 86 8.00 -29.15 -18.80
C LEU A 86 9.36 -28.58 -19.26
N LEU A 87 10.48 -29.06 -18.71
CA LEU A 87 11.83 -28.60 -19.02
C LEU A 87 12.70 -29.82 -19.41
N GLY A 88 13.36 -29.76 -20.58
CA GLY A 88 14.30 -30.78 -21.09
C GLY A 88 14.32 -30.93 -22.61
N ASP A 89 15.37 -31.57 -23.16
CA ASP A 89 15.64 -31.75 -24.60
C ASP A 89 14.53 -32.45 -25.40
N GLN A 90 13.57 -33.10 -24.74
CA GLN A 90 12.47 -33.80 -25.40
C GLN A 90 11.36 -32.88 -25.95
N LEU A 91 11.45 -31.57 -25.73
CA LEU A 91 10.42 -30.59 -26.10
C LEU A 91 10.80 -29.67 -27.28
N GLU A 92 12.06 -29.67 -27.73
CA GLU A 92 12.46 -28.93 -28.94
C GLU A 92 11.67 -29.44 -30.16
N GLY A 93 10.90 -28.55 -30.79
CA GLY A 93 10.06 -28.87 -31.94
C GLY A 93 8.69 -29.48 -31.61
N ARG A 94 8.33 -29.64 -30.32
CA ARG A 94 7.03 -30.17 -29.85
C ARG A 94 6.15 -29.12 -29.15
N GLU A 95 6.33 -27.83 -29.46
CA GLU A 95 5.53 -26.73 -28.90
C GLU A 95 4.02 -26.91 -29.17
N GLN A 96 3.65 -27.58 -30.27
CA GLN A 96 2.26 -27.93 -30.60
C GLN A 96 1.73 -29.15 -29.82
N ASP A 97 2.60 -29.99 -29.26
CA ASP A 97 2.24 -31.20 -28.51
C ASP A 97 2.27 -31.01 -26.98
N LEU A 98 2.90 -29.94 -26.48
CA LEU A 98 2.94 -29.57 -25.05
C LEU A 98 1.53 -29.53 -24.42
N TYR A 99 0.55 -29.12 -25.20
CA TYR A 99 -0.87 -29.05 -24.80
C TYR A 99 -1.53 -30.41 -24.60
N ASN A 100 -1.06 -31.46 -25.30
CA ASN A 100 -1.58 -32.82 -25.18
C ASN A 100 -0.88 -33.61 -24.05
N VAL A 101 0.34 -33.20 -23.67
CA VAL A 101 1.17 -33.88 -22.66
C VAL A 101 0.76 -33.51 -21.23
N CYS A 102 0.26 -32.30 -21.00
CA CYS A 102 -0.29 -31.85 -19.72
C CYS A 102 -1.63 -31.18 -19.97
N GLY A 103 -2.68 -31.57 -19.26
CA GLY A 103 -3.95 -30.86 -19.29
C GLY A 103 -3.69 -29.38 -18.98
N VAL A 104 -3.84 -28.50 -19.96
CA VAL A 104 -3.45 -27.07 -19.88
C VAL A 104 -4.07 -26.36 -18.67
N HIS A 105 -5.22 -26.85 -18.21
CA HIS A 105 -5.95 -26.37 -17.03
C HIS A 105 -5.38 -26.83 -15.68
N GLU A 106 -4.48 -27.82 -15.66
CA GLU A 106 -3.85 -28.36 -14.45
C GLU A 106 -2.60 -27.58 -14.05
N VAL A 107 -1.94 -26.89 -14.99
CA VAL A 107 -0.73 -26.12 -14.72
C VAL A 107 -1.08 -24.70 -14.27
N ARG A 108 -0.68 -24.36 -13.04
CA ARG A 108 -0.97 -23.05 -12.42
C ARG A 108 0.28 -22.19 -12.35
N TRP A 109 0.50 -21.42 -13.41
CA TRP A 109 1.53 -20.39 -13.47
C TRP A 109 1.24 -19.24 -12.50
N LYS A 110 2.27 -18.53 -12.07
CA LYS A 110 2.23 -17.50 -11.03
C LYS A 110 2.55 -16.12 -11.57
N ASN A 111 1.73 -15.16 -11.17
CA ASN A 111 1.93 -13.73 -11.38
C ASN A 111 2.82 -13.14 -10.28
N VAL A 112 3.58 -12.11 -10.63
CA VAL A 112 4.25 -11.20 -9.70
C VAL A 112 3.94 -9.76 -10.11
N GLY A 113 3.98 -8.83 -9.17
CA GLY A 113 3.64 -7.43 -9.41
C GLY A 113 4.78 -6.47 -9.10
N ILE A 114 4.75 -5.32 -9.76
CA ILE A 114 5.59 -4.17 -9.46
C ILE A 114 4.79 -2.90 -9.73
N ILE A 115 4.80 -1.98 -8.78
CA ILE A 115 4.08 -0.70 -8.90
C ILE A 115 5.02 0.48 -8.70
N ILE A 116 4.94 1.44 -9.62
CA ILE A 116 5.68 2.70 -9.59
C ILE A 116 4.78 3.77 -8.97
N THR A 117 5.13 4.20 -7.76
CA THR A 117 4.42 5.25 -7.04
C THR A 117 5.21 5.73 -5.84
N ALA A 118 5.01 6.99 -5.47
CA ALA A 118 5.38 7.51 -4.15
C ALA A 118 4.17 7.93 -3.30
N SER A 119 2.95 7.46 -3.60
CA SER A 119 1.76 7.68 -2.75
C SER A 119 1.56 9.18 -2.43
N HIS A 120 1.46 9.57 -1.16
CA HIS A 120 1.31 10.94 -0.67
C HIS A 120 2.50 11.88 -0.91
N ASN A 121 3.66 11.40 -1.38
CA ASN A 121 4.83 12.26 -1.60
C ASN A 121 4.55 13.36 -2.66
N PRO A 122 5.30 14.48 -2.67
CA PRO A 122 5.19 15.52 -3.69
C PRO A 122 5.42 14.99 -5.12
N HIS A 123 4.84 15.65 -6.13
CA HIS A 123 4.84 15.20 -7.53
C HIS A 123 6.23 14.99 -8.18
N ASP A 124 7.28 15.66 -7.68
CA ASP A 124 8.67 15.56 -8.16
C ASP A 124 9.42 14.32 -7.62
N GLU A 125 8.83 13.62 -6.65
CA GLU A 125 9.31 12.32 -6.16
C GLU A 125 8.62 11.16 -6.92
N ASN A 126 9.23 9.98 -6.92
CA ASN A 126 8.55 8.74 -7.32
C ASN A 126 9.20 7.56 -6.58
N GLY A 127 8.70 6.35 -6.81
CA GLY A 127 9.14 5.17 -6.07
C GLY A 127 8.75 3.87 -6.72
N VAL A 128 9.14 2.77 -6.10
CA VAL A 128 8.82 1.41 -6.56
C VAL A 128 8.57 0.47 -5.40
N LYS A 129 7.49 -0.31 -5.50
CA LYS A 129 7.13 -1.41 -4.59
C LYS A 129 7.00 -2.70 -5.39
N ILE A 130 7.46 -3.82 -4.83
CA ILE A 130 7.36 -5.15 -5.46
C ILE A 130 6.34 -5.99 -4.69
N ILE A 131 5.53 -6.73 -5.44
CA ILE A 131 4.41 -7.53 -4.96
C ILE A 131 4.68 -8.99 -5.30
N ASP A 132 4.63 -9.85 -4.29
CA ASP A 132 4.88 -11.29 -4.41
C ASP A 132 3.66 -12.04 -4.98
N GLN A 133 3.80 -13.36 -5.15
CA GLN A 133 2.73 -14.21 -5.68
C GLN A 133 1.45 -14.27 -4.80
N ASN A 134 1.51 -13.81 -3.55
CA ASN A 134 0.36 -13.75 -2.64
C ASN A 134 -0.30 -12.37 -2.66
N GLY A 135 0.09 -11.49 -3.58
CA GLY A 135 -0.38 -10.11 -3.62
C GLY A 135 0.09 -9.29 -2.42
N ARG A 136 1.17 -9.69 -1.74
CA ARG A 136 1.75 -8.98 -0.59
C ARG A 136 3.04 -8.28 -1.00
N GLN A 137 3.50 -7.32 -0.19
CA GLN A 137 4.86 -6.81 -0.38
C GLN A 137 5.87 -7.95 -0.19
N ILE A 138 7.00 -7.85 -0.88
CA ILE A 138 8.11 -8.79 -0.70
C ILE A 138 8.56 -8.88 0.76
N ASN A 139 9.03 -10.05 1.18
CA ASN A 139 9.51 -10.26 2.55
C ASN A 139 10.88 -9.60 2.80
N GLN A 140 11.27 -9.49 4.07
CA GLN A 140 12.52 -8.84 4.48
C GLN A 140 13.80 -9.44 3.86
N VAL A 141 13.79 -10.72 3.48
CA VAL A 141 14.94 -11.37 2.83
C VAL A 141 15.15 -10.75 1.44
N TYR A 142 14.10 -10.68 0.62
CA TYR A 142 14.18 -10.05 -0.70
C TYR A 142 14.40 -8.53 -0.62
N GLU A 143 13.88 -7.85 0.41
CA GLU A 143 14.19 -6.44 0.67
C GLU A 143 15.69 -6.24 0.95
N GLY A 144 16.29 -7.16 1.70
CA GLY A 144 17.72 -7.21 1.98
C GLY A 144 18.55 -7.40 0.71
N TYR A 145 18.18 -8.39 -0.13
CA TYR A 145 18.86 -8.62 -1.42
C TYR A 145 18.78 -7.41 -2.33
N LEU A 146 17.59 -6.82 -2.48
CA LEU A 146 17.40 -5.66 -3.34
C LEU A 146 18.14 -4.43 -2.80
N THR A 147 18.12 -4.20 -1.48
CA THR A 147 18.90 -3.13 -0.84
C THR A 147 20.39 -3.32 -1.03
N ASP A 148 20.91 -4.54 -0.92
CA ASP A 148 22.32 -4.82 -1.23
C ASP A 148 22.64 -4.54 -2.70
N LEU A 149 21.81 -5.04 -3.61
CA LEU A 149 22.02 -4.89 -5.05
C LEU A 149 22.02 -3.43 -5.50
N VAL A 150 21.10 -2.60 -4.97
CA VAL A 150 21.05 -1.16 -5.26
C VAL A 150 22.29 -0.43 -4.73
N ASN A 151 22.74 -0.76 -3.52
CA ASN A 151 23.88 -0.11 -2.86
C ASN A 151 25.23 -0.72 -3.19
N ARG A 152 25.26 -1.75 -4.05
CA ARG A 152 26.46 -2.55 -4.28
C ARG A 152 27.62 -1.71 -4.78
N HIS A 153 27.35 -0.72 -5.62
CA HIS A 153 28.34 0.25 -6.10
C HIS A 153 29.07 1.00 -4.96
N LEU A 154 28.35 1.47 -3.95
CA LEU A 154 28.94 2.11 -2.76
C LEU A 154 29.70 1.10 -1.90
N ARG A 155 29.10 -0.07 -1.67
CA ARG A 155 29.68 -1.11 -0.80
C ARG A 155 30.98 -1.68 -1.37
N PHE A 156 31.04 -1.87 -2.68
CA PHE A 156 32.23 -2.32 -3.38
C PHE A 156 33.34 -1.26 -3.33
N LEU A 157 33.02 0.00 -3.62
CA LEU A 157 33.97 1.11 -3.57
C LEU A 157 34.58 1.29 -2.18
N ARG A 158 33.80 1.14 -1.10
CA ARG A 158 34.29 1.20 0.28
C ARG A 158 35.27 0.08 0.65
N LYS A 159 35.18 -1.07 -0.02
CA LYS A 159 36.06 -2.23 0.23
C LYS A 159 37.31 -2.23 -0.64
N ASN A 160 37.30 -1.48 -1.76
CA ASN A 160 38.35 -1.53 -2.78
C ASN A 160 38.79 -0.10 -3.13
N GLU A 161 39.88 0.37 -2.52
CA GLU A 161 40.40 1.73 -2.75
C GLU A 161 40.86 2.00 -4.19
N LYS A 162 41.25 0.94 -4.91
CA LYS A 162 41.66 0.98 -6.32
C LYS A 162 40.77 0.06 -7.14
N CYS A 163 39.66 0.59 -7.65
CA CYS A 163 38.79 -0.12 -8.57
C CYS A 163 38.37 0.78 -9.74
N SER A 164 38.06 0.16 -10.87
CA SER A 164 37.42 0.79 -12.02
C SER A 164 35.89 0.65 -11.94
N ILE A 165 35.17 1.41 -12.77
CA ILE A 165 33.71 1.24 -12.92
C ILE A 165 33.38 -0.15 -13.46
N ASN A 166 34.23 -0.71 -14.31
CA ASN A 166 34.07 -2.07 -14.81
C ASN A 166 34.13 -3.09 -13.67
N ASP A 167 34.99 -2.90 -12.66
CA ASP A 167 35.06 -3.82 -11.52
C ASP A 167 33.79 -3.75 -10.66
N ILE A 168 33.24 -2.54 -10.47
CA ILE A 168 31.96 -2.33 -9.78
C ILE A 168 30.81 -3.00 -10.54
N VAL A 169 30.75 -2.81 -11.85
CA VAL A 169 29.72 -3.42 -12.71
C VAL A 169 29.85 -4.93 -12.72
N ASP A 170 31.07 -5.47 -12.83
CA ASP A 170 31.33 -6.91 -12.77
C ASP A 170 30.82 -7.50 -11.45
N ASP A 171 31.09 -6.88 -10.29
CA ASP A 171 30.59 -7.33 -8.99
C ASP A 171 29.05 -7.26 -8.86
N ILE A 172 28.42 -6.23 -9.45
CA ILE A 172 26.96 -6.15 -9.53
C ILE A 172 26.40 -7.34 -10.34
N ILE A 173 26.97 -7.65 -11.49
CA ILE A 173 26.52 -8.75 -12.35
C ILE A 173 26.75 -10.10 -11.67
N ASP A 174 27.90 -10.30 -11.04
CA ASP A 174 28.20 -11.49 -10.25
C ASP A 174 27.18 -11.68 -9.12
N CYS A 175 26.80 -10.60 -8.43
CA CYS A 175 25.75 -10.61 -7.40
C CYS A 175 24.39 -11.04 -7.98
N ILE A 176 24.01 -10.52 -9.15
CA ILE A 176 22.76 -10.92 -9.82
C ILE A 176 22.79 -12.42 -10.17
N ALA A 177 23.86 -12.89 -10.82
CA ALA A 177 24.01 -14.30 -11.19
C ALA A 177 23.94 -15.22 -9.95
N HIS A 178 24.58 -14.80 -8.85
CA HIS A 178 24.51 -15.52 -7.59
C HIS A 178 23.08 -15.59 -7.04
N LEU A 179 22.33 -14.48 -7.03
CA LEU A 179 20.94 -14.47 -6.57
C LEU A 179 20.05 -15.42 -7.40
N PHE A 180 20.21 -15.48 -8.72
CA PHE A 180 19.48 -16.44 -9.57
C PHE A 180 19.86 -17.89 -9.27
N LYS A 181 21.15 -18.14 -9.01
CA LYS A 181 21.63 -19.48 -8.65
C LYS A 181 21.07 -19.96 -7.30
N GLU A 182 21.07 -19.10 -6.30
CA GLU A 182 20.59 -19.44 -4.95
C GLU A 182 19.06 -19.54 -4.90
N GLU A 183 18.36 -18.55 -5.46
CA GLU A 183 16.90 -18.43 -5.26
C GLU A 183 16.07 -19.14 -6.33
N ALA A 184 16.58 -19.30 -7.55
CA ALA A 184 15.88 -19.95 -8.66
C ALA A 184 16.57 -21.22 -9.17
N HIS A 185 17.78 -21.54 -8.68
CA HIS A 185 18.60 -22.66 -9.16
C HIS A 185 18.91 -22.57 -10.66
N ILE A 186 19.20 -21.35 -11.13
CA ILE A 186 19.57 -21.06 -12.53
C ILE A 186 20.98 -20.48 -12.54
N ASP A 187 21.91 -21.15 -13.22
CA ASP A 187 23.26 -20.60 -13.45
C ASP A 187 23.23 -19.63 -14.62
N MET A 188 23.24 -18.33 -14.33
CA MET A 188 23.11 -17.30 -15.37
C MET A 188 24.32 -17.21 -16.31
N TYR A 189 25.47 -17.76 -15.94
CA TYR A 189 26.65 -17.80 -16.81
C TYR A 189 26.68 -18.99 -17.76
N ASP A 190 25.80 -19.97 -17.55
CA ASP A 190 25.56 -21.05 -18.49
C ASP A 190 24.51 -20.60 -19.53
N ASP A 191 24.93 -20.45 -20.79
CA ASP A 191 24.06 -19.89 -21.84
C ASP A 191 22.81 -20.74 -22.06
N PHE A 192 22.90 -22.07 -21.90
CA PHE A 192 21.73 -22.95 -21.96
C PHE A 192 20.74 -22.67 -20.83
N SER A 193 21.22 -22.59 -19.59
CA SER A 193 20.42 -22.22 -18.43
C SER A 193 19.79 -20.84 -18.55
N PHE A 194 20.53 -19.86 -19.07
CA PHE A 194 20.01 -18.51 -19.32
C PHE A 194 18.95 -18.50 -20.42
N GLU A 195 19.10 -19.30 -21.47
CA GLU A 195 18.13 -19.45 -22.54
C GLU A 195 16.84 -20.16 -22.11
N ASN A 196 16.91 -21.01 -21.07
CA ASN A 196 15.72 -21.60 -20.45
C ASN A 196 14.74 -20.54 -19.90
N LEU A 197 15.20 -19.33 -19.55
CA LEU A 197 14.30 -18.23 -19.19
C LEU A 197 13.43 -17.78 -20.38
N ARG A 198 14.00 -17.74 -21.58
CA ARG A 198 13.25 -17.45 -22.81
C ARG A 198 12.25 -18.56 -23.11
N MET A 199 12.66 -19.82 -22.91
CA MET A 199 11.76 -20.97 -23.09
C MET A 199 10.60 -20.92 -22.09
N LEU A 200 10.87 -20.58 -20.83
CA LEU A 200 9.84 -20.39 -19.80
C LEU A 200 8.86 -19.27 -20.18
N ASP A 201 9.36 -18.10 -20.60
CA ASP A 201 8.53 -16.97 -21.06
C ASP A 201 7.65 -17.36 -22.26
N ASN A 202 8.22 -18.07 -23.23
CA ASN A 202 7.48 -18.58 -24.40
C ASN A 202 6.39 -19.57 -24.02
N MET A 203 6.71 -20.52 -23.14
CA MET A 203 5.78 -21.55 -22.69
C MET A 203 4.60 -20.93 -21.92
N ILE A 204 4.87 -20.08 -20.93
CA ILE A 204 3.80 -19.41 -20.17
C ILE A 204 2.92 -18.58 -21.10
N HIS A 205 3.53 -17.81 -22.02
CA HIS A 205 2.78 -17.04 -23.01
C HIS A 205 1.89 -17.91 -23.90
N SER A 206 2.38 -19.09 -24.32
CA SER A 206 1.60 -20.06 -25.09
C SER A 206 0.39 -20.56 -24.28
N PHE A 207 0.58 -20.94 -23.02
CA PHE A 207 -0.50 -21.35 -22.12
C PHE A 207 -1.51 -20.21 -21.88
N ASN A 208 -1.05 -18.96 -21.78
CA ASN A 208 -1.91 -17.79 -21.61
C ASN A 208 -2.90 -17.59 -22.76
N ARG A 209 -2.67 -18.14 -23.97
CA ARG A 209 -3.61 -18.00 -25.10
C ARG A 209 -4.92 -18.76 -24.88
N GLN A 210 -4.85 -19.87 -24.16
CA GLN A 210 -6.00 -20.74 -23.91
C GLN A 210 -6.55 -20.60 -22.47
N ASN A 211 -5.77 -19.98 -21.58
CA ASN A 211 -6.17 -19.75 -20.20
C ASN A 211 -6.85 -18.39 -20.02
N VAL A 212 -7.98 -18.42 -19.31
CA VAL A 212 -8.72 -17.22 -18.89
C VAL A 212 -7.87 -16.38 -17.93
N LEU A 213 -7.23 -17.03 -16.95
CA LEU A 213 -6.32 -16.41 -16.01
C LEU A 213 -4.89 -16.49 -16.56
N LYS A 214 -4.30 -15.34 -16.84
CA LYS A 214 -2.98 -15.26 -17.47
C LYS A 214 -1.91 -15.00 -16.42
N ALA A 215 -0.78 -15.69 -16.52
CA ALA A 215 0.37 -15.48 -15.65
C ALA A 215 1.40 -14.54 -16.31
N ASN A 216 1.74 -13.48 -15.58
CA ASN A 216 2.54 -12.38 -16.10
C ASN A 216 3.40 -11.73 -15.00
N VAL A 217 4.38 -10.93 -15.43
CA VAL A 217 4.93 -9.83 -14.64
C VAL A 217 4.02 -8.61 -14.83
N CYS A 218 3.22 -8.28 -13.82
CA CYS A 218 2.28 -7.16 -13.87
C CYS A 218 2.97 -5.85 -13.46
N ILE A 219 2.97 -4.85 -14.35
CA ILE A 219 3.55 -3.53 -14.10
C ILE A 219 2.45 -2.47 -14.09
N GLY A 220 2.40 -1.68 -13.02
CA GLY A 220 1.43 -0.61 -12.84
C GLY A 220 2.08 0.67 -12.32
N PHE A 221 1.38 1.78 -12.47
CA PHE A 221 1.86 3.07 -11.99
C PHE A 221 0.73 4.08 -11.70
N ASP A 222 1.03 5.05 -10.82
CA ASP A 222 0.15 6.18 -10.53
C ASP A 222 0.22 7.28 -11.62
N THR A 223 -0.41 8.43 -11.39
CA THR A 223 -0.51 9.53 -12.36
C THR A 223 0.72 10.43 -12.45
N ARG A 224 1.86 10.07 -11.81
CA ARG A 224 3.10 10.87 -11.92
C ARG A 224 3.62 10.84 -13.35
N SER A 225 4.04 12.00 -13.85
CA SER A 225 4.62 12.14 -15.19
C SER A 225 5.88 11.29 -15.40
N SER A 226 6.68 11.12 -14.35
CA SER A 226 7.90 10.30 -14.37
C SER A 226 7.64 8.80 -14.50
N SER A 227 6.42 8.32 -14.18
CA SER A 227 6.08 6.90 -14.15
C SER A 227 6.26 6.21 -15.51
N VAL A 228 6.01 6.91 -16.61
CA VAL A 228 6.15 6.34 -17.97
C VAL A 228 7.61 6.02 -18.30
N HIS A 229 8.53 6.92 -17.93
CA HIS A 229 9.97 6.67 -18.12
C HIS A 229 10.47 5.56 -17.18
N LEU A 230 10.05 5.58 -15.91
CA LEU A 230 10.42 4.53 -14.95
C LEU A 230 9.90 3.14 -15.38
N ASN A 231 8.71 3.07 -15.99
CA ASN A 231 8.19 1.83 -16.56
C ASN A 231 9.08 1.29 -17.69
N GLN A 232 9.58 2.17 -18.56
CA GLN A 232 10.49 1.77 -19.63
C GLN A 232 11.76 1.10 -19.10
N ILE A 233 12.33 1.60 -17.99
CA ILE A 233 13.49 0.99 -17.34
C ILE A 233 13.20 -0.44 -16.90
N LEU A 234 12.02 -0.68 -16.31
CA LEU A 234 11.61 -2.02 -15.88
C LEU A 234 11.49 -2.98 -17.07
N VAL A 235 10.80 -2.56 -18.13
CA VAL A 235 10.61 -3.41 -19.31
C VAL A 235 11.92 -3.68 -20.04
N GLU A 236 12.79 -2.67 -20.19
CA GLU A 236 14.14 -2.84 -20.75
C GLU A 236 14.93 -3.89 -19.95
N THR A 237 14.89 -3.78 -18.61
CA THR A 237 15.57 -4.71 -17.71
C THR A 237 15.04 -6.14 -17.84
N LEU A 238 13.72 -6.32 -17.88
CA LEU A 238 13.09 -7.64 -18.02
C LEU A 238 13.41 -8.28 -19.38
N ASN A 239 13.40 -7.50 -20.46
CA ASN A 239 13.76 -7.99 -21.78
C ASN A 239 15.21 -8.52 -21.82
N LEU A 240 16.13 -7.88 -21.09
CA LEU A 240 17.52 -8.33 -20.97
C LEU A 240 17.66 -9.64 -20.20
N LEU A 241 16.69 -9.99 -19.36
CA LEU A 241 16.58 -11.29 -18.68
C LEU A 241 15.82 -12.35 -19.51
N ASN A 242 15.54 -12.09 -20.79
CA ASN A 242 14.70 -12.93 -21.66
C ASN A 242 13.23 -13.06 -21.23
N ILE A 243 12.70 -12.09 -20.46
CA ILE A 243 11.29 -12.05 -20.05
C ILE A 243 10.61 -10.92 -20.82
N CYS A 244 9.93 -11.26 -21.92
CA CYS A 244 9.37 -10.27 -22.85
C CYS A 244 7.86 -10.45 -23.07
N LYS A 245 7.42 -11.69 -23.31
CA LYS A 245 6.05 -12.01 -23.74
C LYS A 245 5.07 -12.07 -22.58
N CYS A 246 5.55 -12.35 -21.38
CA CYS A 246 4.76 -12.35 -20.15
C CYS A 246 4.79 -11.02 -19.40
N VAL A 247 5.31 -9.95 -20.00
CA VAL A 247 5.25 -8.60 -19.42
C VAL A 247 3.87 -8.00 -19.67
N ASN A 248 3.14 -7.71 -18.59
CA ASN A 248 1.79 -7.14 -18.63
C ASN A 248 1.78 -5.70 -18.10
N ASN A 249 1.77 -4.73 -19.01
CA ASN A 249 1.67 -3.31 -18.68
C ASN A 249 0.22 -2.91 -18.33
N MET A 250 -0.15 -3.02 -17.06
CA MET A 250 -1.46 -2.58 -16.54
C MET A 250 -1.61 -1.05 -16.55
N CYS A 251 -0.49 -0.34 -16.52
CA CYS A 251 -0.40 1.12 -16.54
C CYS A 251 -1.13 1.76 -15.34
N TYR A 252 -2.06 2.69 -15.56
CA TYR A 252 -2.79 3.36 -14.50
C TYR A 252 -3.64 2.40 -13.66
N VAL A 253 -3.14 2.13 -12.45
CA VAL A 253 -3.79 1.30 -11.43
C VAL A 253 -3.53 1.89 -10.05
N THR A 254 -4.46 1.69 -9.12
CA THR A 254 -4.22 2.01 -7.72
C THR A 254 -3.25 0.99 -7.11
N THR A 255 -2.54 1.37 -6.04
CA THR A 255 -1.72 0.41 -5.29
C THR A 255 -2.54 -0.80 -4.82
N PRO A 256 -3.73 -0.61 -4.20
CA PRO A 256 -4.52 -1.73 -3.71
C PRO A 256 -5.07 -2.64 -4.82
N CYS A 257 -5.40 -2.06 -5.98
CA CYS A 257 -5.82 -2.82 -7.15
C CYS A 257 -4.70 -3.76 -7.62
N MET A 258 -3.45 -3.29 -7.71
CA MET A 258 -2.34 -4.15 -8.14
C MET A 258 -2.13 -5.33 -7.16
N HIS A 259 -2.14 -5.05 -5.86
CA HIS A 259 -2.04 -6.09 -4.82
C HIS A 259 -3.16 -7.13 -4.94
N PHE A 260 -4.42 -6.69 -5.06
CA PHE A 260 -5.56 -7.57 -5.23
C PHE A 260 -5.47 -8.41 -6.50
N VAL A 261 -5.14 -7.78 -7.64
CA VAL A 261 -5.13 -8.44 -8.94
C VAL A 261 -4.07 -9.55 -9.01
N VAL A 262 -2.87 -9.31 -8.46
CA VAL A 262 -1.82 -10.33 -8.37
C VAL A 262 -2.28 -11.51 -7.50
N TYR A 263 -2.91 -11.23 -6.35
CA TYR A 263 -3.47 -12.28 -5.49
C TYR A 263 -4.57 -13.07 -6.20
N PHE A 264 -5.54 -12.37 -6.76
CA PHE A 264 -6.72 -12.95 -7.41
C PHE A 264 -6.32 -13.93 -8.50
N PHE A 265 -5.44 -13.55 -9.43
CA PHE A 265 -5.02 -14.46 -10.50
C PHE A 265 -4.27 -15.69 -10.01
N ASN A 266 -3.60 -15.58 -8.87
CA ASN A 266 -2.82 -16.68 -8.32
C ASN A 266 -3.62 -17.61 -7.40
N ALA A 267 -4.75 -17.13 -6.85
CA ALA A 267 -5.47 -17.78 -5.76
C ALA A 267 -6.95 -18.08 -6.04
N VAL A 268 -7.62 -17.47 -7.02
CA VAL A 268 -9.09 -17.59 -7.21
C VAL A 268 -9.61 -19.01 -7.38
N ASN A 269 -8.79 -19.94 -7.89
CA ASN A 269 -9.18 -21.35 -8.05
C ASN A 269 -8.77 -22.24 -6.87
N VAL A 270 -8.32 -21.66 -5.75
CA VAL A 270 -7.75 -22.36 -4.58
C VAL A 270 -8.29 -21.80 -3.28
N ASP A 271 -8.37 -20.48 -3.18
CA ASP A 271 -8.88 -19.79 -2.01
C ASP A 271 -10.39 -19.65 -2.09
N GLU A 272 -11.08 -20.41 -1.25
CA GLU A 272 -12.54 -20.39 -1.11
C GLU A 272 -13.09 -19.03 -0.64
N ALA A 273 -12.24 -18.12 -0.15
CA ALA A 273 -12.64 -16.75 0.18
C ALA A 273 -12.89 -15.90 -1.07
N LEU A 274 -12.35 -16.26 -2.23
CA LEU A 274 -12.54 -15.55 -3.48
C LEU A 274 -13.76 -16.06 -4.25
N ASP A 275 -14.63 -15.14 -4.65
CA ASP A 275 -15.80 -15.44 -5.45
C ASP A 275 -15.43 -15.65 -6.94
N SER A 276 -15.33 -16.91 -7.36
CA SER A 276 -15.03 -17.29 -8.74
C SER A 276 -16.18 -17.00 -9.72
N ASP A 277 -17.40 -16.70 -9.24
CA ASP A 277 -18.55 -16.43 -10.12
C ASP A 277 -18.27 -15.25 -11.06
N VAL A 278 -17.40 -14.32 -10.63
CA VAL A 278 -17.03 -13.13 -11.41
C VAL A 278 -16.31 -13.51 -12.71
N ILE A 279 -15.60 -14.64 -12.72
CA ILE A 279 -14.97 -15.22 -13.91
C ILE A 279 -16.02 -15.96 -14.75
N ASN A 280 -16.88 -16.75 -14.09
CA ASN A 280 -17.84 -17.64 -14.74
C ASN A 280 -19.04 -16.92 -15.37
N ALA A 281 -19.39 -15.73 -14.86
CA ALA A 281 -20.52 -14.94 -15.35
C ALA A 281 -20.32 -14.36 -16.76
N GLY A 282 -19.16 -14.60 -17.40
CA GLY A 282 -18.92 -14.32 -18.83
C GLY A 282 -18.91 -12.84 -19.23
N GLY A 283 -19.07 -11.92 -18.27
CA GLY A 283 -19.29 -10.49 -18.53
C GLY A 283 -18.13 -9.56 -18.15
N CYS A 284 -17.01 -10.08 -17.65
CA CYS A 284 -15.85 -9.24 -17.27
C CYS A 284 -14.69 -9.42 -18.24
N HIS A 285 -14.28 -8.32 -18.89
CA HIS A 285 -13.07 -8.31 -19.71
C HIS A 285 -11.83 -8.32 -18.81
N LEU A 286 -11.16 -9.48 -18.74
CA LEU A 286 -9.88 -9.62 -18.07
C LEU A 286 -8.74 -8.89 -18.80
N HIS A 287 -8.98 -8.41 -20.01
CA HIS A 287 -7.99 -7.81 -20.90
C HIS A 287 -8.31 -6.33 -21.14
N LYS A 288 -7.29 -5.53 -21.45
CA LYS A 288 -7.52 -4.17 -21.95
C LYS A 288 -8.08 -4.20 -23.38
N GLU A 289 -8.86 -3.19 -23.73
CA GLU A 289 -9.47 -2.99 -25.05
C GLU A 289 -8.69 -1.95 -25.86
N VAL A 290 -8.83 -2.01 -27.19
CA VAL A 290 -8.28 -1.00 -28.10
C VAL A 290 -8.82 0.38 -27.68
N GLY A 291 -7.92 1.32 -27.39
CA GLY A 291 -8.25 2.64 -26.89
C GLY A 291 -7.93 2.86 -25.40
N ASP A 292 -7.86 1.80 -24.59
CA ASP A 292 -7.60 1.91 -23.13
C ASP A 292 -6.26 2.58 -22.80
N LEU A 293 -5.32 2.62 -23.75
CA LEU A 293 -3.98 3.19 -23.61
C LEU A 293 -3.73 4.43 -24.48
N ASP A 294 -4.77 4.98 -25.12
CA ASP A 294 -4.62 6.13 -26.04
C ASP A 294 -4.07 7.38 -25.33
N TYR A 295 -4.33 7.51 -24.03
CA TYR A 295 -3.79 8.58 -23.20
C TYR A 295 -2.26 8.61 -23.16
N LEU A 296 -1.57 7.48 -23.41
CA LEU A 296 -0.11 7.42 -23.46
C LEU A 296 0.47 8.27 -24.60
N SER A 297 -0.32 8.59 -25.63
CA SER A 297 0.12 9.46 -26.73
C SER A 297 0.37 10.91 -26.30
N GLY A 298 -0.17 11.35 -25.16
CA GLY A 298 0.07 12.67 -24.58
C GLY A 298 1.35 12.77 -23.74
N PHE A 299 2.09 11.66 -23.55
CA PHE A 299 3.32 11.66 -22.75
C PHE A 299 4.55 11.83 -23.63
N CYS A 300 5.57 12.49 -23.07
CA CYS A 300 6.93 12.53 -23.62
C CYS A 300 7.88 11.90 -22.60
N ILE A 301 8.73 10.97 -23.05
CA ILE A 301 9.88 10.48 -22.28
C ILE A 301 11.06 11.45 -22.44
N PRO A 302 12.15 11.32 -21.66
CA PRO A 302 13.31 12.21 -21.77
C PRO A 302 13.81 12.34 -23.21
N GLU A 303 14.34 13.52 -23.55
CA GLU A 303 14.72 13.94 -24.91
C GLU A 303 13.53 14.19 -25.87
N GLY A 304 12.30 14.31 -25.34
CA GLY A 304 11.11 14.64 -26.15
C GLY A 304 10.61 13.50 -27.03
N LYS A 305 11.06 12.27 -26.77
CA LYS A 305 10.61 11.08 -27.50
C LYS A 305 9.22 10.65 -27.01
N LEU A 306 8.45 10.00 -27.87
CA LEU A 306 7.20 9.36 -27.47
C LEU A 306 7.48 8.04 -26.72
N PRO A 307 6.60 7.61 -25.80
CA PRO A 307 6.68 6.29 -25.20
C PRO A 307 6.74 5.21 -26.28
N PRO A 308 7.68 4.25 -26.20
CA PRO A 308 7.79 3.23 -27.23
C PRO A 308 6.52 2.37 -27.24
N ARG A 309 5.75 2.46 -28.34
CA ARG A 309 4.44 1.79 -28.47
C ARG A 309 4.56 0.27 -28.38
N ASP A 310 5.67 -0.27 -28.83
CA ASP A 310 6.05 -1.68 -28.73
C ASP A 310 6.15 -2.20 -27.29
N LEU A 311 6.26 -1.34 -26.26
CA LEU A 311 6.16 -1.77 -24.86
C LEU A 311 4.71 -2.09 -24.45
N TYR A 312 3.74 -1.43 -25.08
CA TYR A 312 2.33 -1.50 -24.71
C TYR A 312 1.51 -2.32 -25.69
N TYR A 313 1.98 -2.41 -26.93
CA TYR A 313 1.30 -3.07 -28.04
C TYR A 313 2.20 -4.13 -28.69
N GLY A 314 1.59 -5.23 -29.15
CA GLY A 314 2.26 -6.26 -29.93
C GLY A 314 2.34 -5.88 -31.40
N VAL A 315 3.46 -6.17 -32.04
CA VAL A 315 3.51 -6.38 -33.50
C VAL A 315 2.81 -7.73 -33.73
N GLY A 316 1.92 -7.85 -34.72
CA GLY A 316 1.13 -9.08 -34.92
C GLY A 316 1.96 -10.38 -34.94
N GLU A 317 1.32 -11.55 -34.77
CA GLU A 317 1.99 -12.85 -34.60
C GLU A 317 3.13 -13.08 -35.61
N GLN A 318 4.35 -12.72 -35.23
CA GLN A 318 5.57 -12.99 -35.98
C GLN A 318 6.01 -14.41 -35.61
N PRO A 319 6.31 -15.28 -36.58
CA PRO A 319 6.85 -16.62 -36.31
C PRO A 319 8.15 -16.53 -35.51
N TYR A 320 8.35 -17.51 -34.63
CA TYR A 320 9.50 -17.65 -33.75
C TYR A 320 10.83 -17.51 -34.52
N GLY A 321 11.69 -16.57 -34.12
CA GLY A 321 13.08 -16.47 -34.59
C GLY A 321 13.58 -15.07 -34.99
N GLN A 322 12.71 -14.06 -35.11
CA GLN A 322 13.11 -12.70 -35.51
C GLN A 322 12.69 -11.62 -34.50
N LEU A 323 13.17 -11.73 -33.26
CA LEU A 323 13.36 -10.55 -32.42
C LEU A 323 14.83 -10.15 -32.55
N SER A 324 15.16 -9.32 -33.54
CA SER A 324 16.44 -8.64 -33.56
C SER A 324 16.55 -7.77 -32.30
N PRO A 325 17.72 -7.67 -31.64
CA PRO A 325 17.94 -6.63 -30.66
C PRO A 325 17.61 -5.31 -31.34
N ALA A 326 16.72 -4.51 -30.75
CA ALA A 326 16.31 -3.24 -31.33
C ALA A 326 17.57 -2.41 -31.62
N GLY A 327 17.91 -2.28 -32.91
CA GLY A 327 18.89 -1.31 -33.36
C GLY A 327 18.35 0.10 -33.13
N PRO A 328 19.21 1.13 -33.13
CA PRO A 328 18.83 2.50 -32.79
C PRO A 328 17.85 3.18 -33.77
N GLU A 329 17.42 2.51 -34.84
CA GLU A 329 16.56 3.06 -35.89
C GLU A 329 15.26 2.26 -36.05
N VAL A 330 14.32 2.39 -35.11
CA VAL A 330 12.91 2.06 -35.36
C VAL A 330 12.02 3.21 -34.87
N SER A 331 12.32 4.42 -35.35
CA SER A 331 11.46 5.58 -35.18
C SER A 331 10.57 5.74 -36.42
N THR A 332 9.45 5.01 -36.46
CA THR A 332 8.16 5.32 -37.11
C THR A 332 7.44 4.04 -37.51
N LEU A 333 6.84 3.34 -36.56
CA LEU A 333 5.81 2.33 -36.87
C LEU A 333 4.49 3.07 -37.15
N GLN A 334 4.01 2.98 -38.40
CA GLN A 334 2.69 3.48 -38.80
C GLN A 334 1.57 2.78 -38.02
N LYS A 335 0.48 3.50 -37.73
CA LYS A 335 -0.71 3.03 -36.98
C LYS A 335 -1.31 1.70 -37.48
N SER A 336 -1.00 1.27 -38.72
CA SER A 336 -1.63 0.14 -39.41
C SER A 336 -1.04 -1.26 -39.10
N ASN A 337 0.12 -1.38 -38.45
CA ASN A 337 0.79 -2.68 -38.22
C ASN A 337 0.67 -3.23 -36.78
N VAL A 338 -0.13 -2.57 -35.93
CA VAL A 338 -0.32 -2.94 -34.52
C VAL A 338 -1.63 -3.71 -34.38
N SER A 339 -1.58 -5.02 -34.06
CA SER A 339 -2.78 -5.86 -34.09
C SER A 339 -3.41 -6.16 -32.71
N HIS A 340 -2.68 -5.98 -31.58
CA HIS A 340 -3.22 -6.28 -30.23
C HIS A 340 -2.40 -5.66 -29.06
N LEU A 341 -2.98 -5.60 -27.85
CA LEU A 341 -2.37 -5.07 -26.62
C LEU A 341 -1.51 -6.13 -25.90
N ARG A 342 -0.38 -5.70 -25.30
CA ARG A 342 0.42 -6.54 -24.36
C ARG A 342 -0.20 -6.62 -22.96
N ALA A 343 -1.25 -5.81 -22.70
CA ALA A 343 -1.94 -5.76 -21.43
C ALA A 343 -2.97 -6.89 -21.28
N TYR A 344 -2.46 -8.09 -21.04
CA TYR A 344 -3.26 -9.28 -20.82
C TYR A 344 -4.13 -9.24 -19.58
N ASN A 345 -3.67 -8.66 -18.48
CA ASN A 345 -4.52 -8.55 -17.30
C ASN A 345 -4.92 -7.09 -17.06
N SER A 346 -6.22 -6.86 -16.86
CA SER A 346 -6.85 -5.56 -16.70
C SER A 346 -7.29 -5.32 -15.25
N ASP A 347 -7.31 -4.07 -14.83
CA ASP A 347 -7.89 -3.62 -13.56
C ASP A 347 -9.42 -3.68 -13.55
N LYS A 348 -10.08 -3.90 -14.71
CA LYS A 348 -11.54 -4.11 -14.78
C LYS A 348 -12.02 -5.27 -13.88
N ILE A 349 -11.20 -6.31 -13.69
CA ILE A 349 -11.56 -7.45 -12.83
C ILE A 349 -11.72 -7.05 -11.37
N TYR A 350 -10.89 -6.12 -10.89
CA TYR A 350 -10.97 -5.60 -9.52
C TYR A 350 -12.32 -4.93 -9.27
N PHE A 351 -12.73 -4.01 -10.15
CA PHE A 351 -14.01 -3.31 -10.01
C PHE A 351 -15.21 -4.26 -10.18
N ALA A 352 -15.15 -5.20 -11.12
CA ALA A 352 -16.19 -6.20 -11.31
C ALA A 352 -16.35 -7.09 -10.07
N TYR A 353 -15.24 -7.53 -9.47
CA TYR A 353 -15.23 -8.35 -8.27
C TYR A 353 -15.89 -7.63 -7.10
N PHE A 354 -15.40 -6.44 -6.73
CA PHE A 354 -15.95 -5.70 -5.60
C PHE A 354 -17.38 -5.22 -5.85
N THR A 355 -17.75 -4.90 -7.09
CA THR A 355 -19.15 -4.60 -7.43
C THR A 355 -20.07 -5.81 -7.24
N ASN A 356 -19.64 -7.00 -7.64
CA ASN A 356 -20.42 -8.23 -7.45
C ASN A 356 -20.51 -8.61 -5.96
N ALA A 357 -19.39 -8.58 -5.25
CA ALA A 357 -19.33 -8.83 -3.81
C ALA A 357 -20.23 -7.86 -3.05
N PHE A 358 -20.18 -6.57 -3.39
CA PHE A 358 -21.04 -5.55 -2.81
C PHE A 358 -22.53 -5.83 -3.08
N LYS A 359 -22.91 -6.19 -4.31
CA LYS A 359 -24.32 -6.51 -4.63
C LYS A 359 -24.84 -7.68 -3.80
N LYS A 360 -24.03 -8.74 -3.66
CA LYS A 360 -24.36 -9.92 -2.83
C LYS A 360 -24.47 -9.52 -1.35
N LEU A 361 -23.55 -8.70 -0.85
CA LEU A 361 -23.55 -8.19 0.53
C LEU A 361 -24.75 -7.28 0.81
N TYR A 362 -24.99 -6.28 -0.03
CA TYR A 362 -26.09 -5.32 0.10
C TYR A 362 -27.44 -6.03 0.20
N ARG A 363 -27.73 -6.97 -0.73
CA ARG A 363 -28.99 -7.73 -0.70
C ARG A 363 -29.12 -8.53 0.59
N CYS A 364 -28.06 -9.21 0.99
CA CYS A 364 -28.04 -10.00 2.22
C CYS A 364 -28.31 -9.12 3.46
N LEU A 365 -27.64 -7.96 3.57
CA LEU A 365 -27.85 -7.03 4.68
C LEU A 365 -29.25 -6.40 4.67
N ASP A 366 -29.77 -6.02 3.50
CA ASP A 366 -31.10 -5.46 3.37
C ASP A 366 -32.18 -6.48 3.78
N GLU A 367 -32.01 -7.75 3.39
CA GLU A 367 -32.91 -8.84 3.76
C GLU A 367 -32.88 -9.15 5.27
N ILE A 368 -31.71 -9.27 5.90
CA ILE A 368 -31.63 -9.63 7.33
C ILE A 368 -32.06 -8.49 8.28
N PHE A 369 -32.10 -7.26 7.77
CA PHE A 369 -32.56 -6.06 8.48
C PHE A 369 -33.86 -5.49 7.90
N ASP A 370 -34.73 -6.33 7.34
CA ASP A 370 -36.12 -6.00 6.96
C ASP A 370 -36.25 -4.76 6.04
N GLY A 371 -35.38 -4.66 5.05
CA GLY A 371 -35.34 -3.56 4.08
C GLY A 371 -34.71 -2.29 4.63
N ALA A 372 -33.89 -2.37 5.69
CA ALA A 372 -33.28 -1.21 6.33
C ALA A 372 -32.46 -0.35 5.35
N LEU A 373 -31.69 -0.93 4.43
CA LEU A 373 -30.91 -0.14 3.48
C LEU A 373 -31.83 0.56 2.47
N THR A 374 -32.85 -0.13 1.98
CA THR A 374 -33.83 0.45 1.06
C THR A 374 -34.58 1.62 1.70
N LYS A 375 -34.92 1.52 3.00
CA LYS A 375 -35.63 2.55 3.79
C LYS A 375 -34.71 3.69 4.25
N ASN A 376 -33.49 3.37 4.70
CA ASN A 376 -32.60 4.31 5.40
C ASN A 376 -31.64 5.04 4.46
N CYS A 377 -31.35 4.51 3.27
CA CYS A 377 -30.55 5.22 2.28
C CYS A 377 -31.33 6.47 1.85
N ALA A 378 -30.88 7.63 2.35
CA ALA A 378 -31.28 8.94 1.87
C ALA A 378 -30.35 9.38 0.74
N GLU A 379 -30.88 10.17 -0.19
CA GLU A 379 -30.04 10.85 -1.19
C GLU A 379 -29.07 11.79 -0.48
N GLU A 380 -27.78 11.63 -0.80
CA GLU A 380 -26.74 12.42 -0.16
C GLU A 380 -25.62 12.72 -1.16
N ILE A 381 -25.12 13.95 -1.11
CA ILE A 381 -23.99 14.40 -1.91
C ILE A 381 -22.71 14.19 -1.11
N ILE A 382 -21.70 13.59 -1.73
CA ILE A 382 -20.37 13.44 -1.16
C ILE A 382 -19.38 14.13 -2.07
N HIS A 383 -18.63 15.08 -1.51
CA HIS A 383 -17.53 15.73 -2.21
C HIS A 383 -16.26 14.91 -1.99
N VAL A 384 -15.65 14.46 -3.08
CA VAL A 384 -14.53 13.54 -3.04
C VAL A 384 -13.29 14.20 -3.63
N ASP A 385 -12.33 14.48 -2.78
CA ASP A 385 -11.01 14.97 -3.16
C ASP A 385 -10.14 13.82 -3.66
N CYS A 386 -9.88 13.83 -4.97
CA CYS A 386 -9.15 12.79 -5.67
C CYS A 386 -7.63 13.02 -5.71
N SER A 387 -7.09 14.03 -5.00
CA SER A 387 -5.65 14.35 -4.94
C SER A 387 -4.97 14.71 -6.26
N ASN A 388 -5.72 14.96 -7.34
CA ASN A 388 -5.23 14.88 -8.72
C ASN A 388 -4.50 13.55 -9.02
N GLY A 389 -4.86 12.51 -8.27
CA GLY A 389 -4.27 11.18 -8.29
C GLY A 389 -5.12 10.16 -9.02
N ILE A 390 -4.73 8.90 -8.91
CA ILE A 390 -5.34 7.80 -9.65
C ILE A 390 -6.84 7.64 -9.39
N ALA A 391 -7.32 8.07 -8.22
CA ALA A 391 -8.73 8.01 -7.85
C ALA A 391 -9.63 8.79 -8.82
N SER A 392 -9.14 9.89 -9.41
CA SER A 392 -9.91 10.67 -10.38
C SER A 392 -10.36 9.86 -11.60
N LEU A 393 -9.51 8.91 -12.01
CA LEU A 393 -9.66 8.11 -13.23
C LEU A 393 -10.46 6.83 -12.98
N LYS A 394 -10.55 6.38 -11.73
CA LYS A 394 -10.97 5.02 -11.40
C LYS A 394 -12.24 4.95 -10.55
N LEU A 395 -12.55 5.97 -9.76
CA LEU A 395 -13.67 5.95 -8.81
C LEU A 395 -15.04 5.70 -9.49
N ASP A 396 -15.24 6.21 -10.71
CA ASP A 396 -16.52 6.10 -11.42
C ASP A 396 -16.88 4.65 -11.81
N ASN A 397 -15.91 3.72 -11.77
CA ASN A 397 -16.18 2.29 -11.95
C ASN A 397 -17.09 1.73 -10.84
N PHE A 398 -17.20 2.39 -9.69
CA PHE A 398 -18.15 2.06 -8.62
C PHE A 398 -19.49 2.82 -8.71
N SER A 399 -19.78 3.51 -9.82
CA SER A 399 -21.02 4.29 -10.00
C SER A 399 -22.30 3.49 -9.72
N ASN A 400 -22.34 2.21 -10.06
CA ASN A 400 -23.48 1.34 -9.76
C ASN A 400 -23.67 1.12 -8.25
N ILE A 401 -22.59 1.01 -7.49
CA ILE A 401 -22.63 0.92 -6.03
C ILE A 401 -23.18 2.22 -5.43
N PHE A 402 -22.67 3.37 -5.90
CA PHE A 402 -23.12 4.67 -5.41
C PHE A 402 -24.61 4.90 -5.68
N LYS A 403 -25.12 4.47 -6.84
CA LYS A 403 -26.56 4.47 -7.14
C LYS A 403 -27.37 3.61 -6.16
N MET A 404 -26.89 2.40 -5.83
CA MET A 404 -27.55 1.53 -4.85
C MET A 404 -27.59 2.16 -3.45
N LEU A 405 -26.54 2.87 -3.04
CA LEU A 405 -26.46 3.58 -1.77
C LEU A 405 -27.10 4.98 -1.80
N LYS A 406 -27.68 5.39 -2.95
CA LYS A 406 -28.21 6.74 -3.20
C LYS A 406 -27.21 7.86 -2.90
N LYS A 407 -25.93 7.63 -3.21
CA LYS A 407 -24.86 8.63 -3.07
C LYS A 407 -24.54 9.28 -4.40
N LYS A 408 -24.57 10.61 -4.42
CA LYS A 408 -24.10 11.42 -5.56
C LYS A 408 -22.68 11.88 -5.30
N ILE A 409 -21.75 11.37 -6.08
CA ILE A 409 -20.33 11.71 -5.96
C ILE A 409 -20.01 12.96 -6.78
N ILE A 410 -19.41 13.96 -6.14
CA ILE A 410 -18.86 15.15 -6.79
C ILE A 410 -17.35 15.14 -6.58
N LYS A 411 -16.59 14.86 -7.65
CA LYS A 411 -15.12 14.85 -7.60
C LYS A 411 -14.57 16.29 -7.54
N ILE A 412 -13.61 16.54 -6.66
CA ILE A 412 -12.79 17.76 -6.61
C ILE A 412 -11.31 17.36 -6.67
N ASN A 413 -10.43 18.28 -7.10
CA ASN A 413 -9.00 18.01 -7.36
C ASN A 413 -8.82 16.68 -8.11
N PHE A 414 -9.28 16.65 -9.35
CA PHE A 414 -9.18 15.50 -10.22
C PHE A 414 -8.34 15.85 -11.45
N VAL A 415 -7.65 14.87 -12.02
CA VAL A 415 -6.82 15.05 -13.22
C VAL A 415 -7.67 15.60 -14.37
N GLN A 416 -7.35 16.82 -14.82
CA GLN A 416 -7.94 17.47 -15.99
C GLN A 416 -6.91 17.71 -17.09
N ASP A 417 -5.73 18.19 -16.70
CA ASP A 417 -4.64 18.63 -17.58
C ASP A 417 -3.30 18.64 -16.83
N GLU A 418 -2.26 19.22 -17.44
CA GLU A 418 -0.92 19.34 -16.87
C GLU A 418 -0.84 20.25 -15.63
N GLU A 419 -1.84 21.12 -15.40
CA GLU A 419 -1.90 21.98 -14.20
C GLU A 419 -2.41 21.21 -12.97
N SER A 420 -2.95 20.00 -13.17
CA SER A 420 -3.46 19.12 -12.12
C SER A 420 -2.30 18.46 -11.35
N VAL A 421 -1.62 19.22 -10.48
CA VAL A 421 -0.46 18.73 -9.73
C VAL A 421 -0.87 17.74 -8.63
N LEU A 422 -0.35 16.51 -8.69
CA LEU A 422 -0.58 15.44 -7.72
C LEU A 422 -0.25 15.88 -6.28
N ASN A 423 -1.17 15.62 -5.35
CA ASN A 423 -1.07 15.92 -3.91
C ASN A 423 -0.79 17.40 -3.56
N PHE A 424 -0.95 18.34 -4.50
CA PHE A 424 -0.63 19.74 -4.25
C PHE A 424 -1.75 20.44 -3.48
N GLN A 425 -1.53 20.65 -2.17
CA GLN A 425 -2.51 21.26 -1.25
C GLN A 425 -3.87 20.54 -1.24
N CYS A 426 -3.86 19.24 -1.47
CA CYS A 426 -5.02 18.35 -1.48
C CYS A 426 -4.62 16.94 -1.05
N GLY A 427 -5.60 16.10 -0.80
CA GLY A 427 -5.43 14.70 -0.47
C GLY A 427 -5.47 14.36 1.01
N ALA A 428 -5.59 13.06 1.29
CA ALA A 428 -5.76 12.53 2.65
C ALA A 428 -4.68 13.02 3.61
N ASP A 429 -3.42 12.98 3.18
CA ASP A 429 -2.27 13.43 4.00
C ASP A 429 -2.31 14.95 4.27
N TYR A 430 -2.67 15.76 3.25
CA TYR A 430 -2.81 17.20 3.39
C TYR A 430 -3.92 17.56 4.38
N VAL A 431 -5.12 17.00 4.18
CA VAL A 431 -6.29 17.28 5.02
C VAL A 431 -6.04 16.83 6.46
N TYR A 432 -5.50 15.62 6.65
CA TYR A 432 -5.18 15.09 7.98
C TYR A 432 -4.10 15.91 8.69
N SER A 433 -2.96 16.17 8.04
CA SER A 433 -1.81 16.79 8.69
C SER A 433 -1.97 18.30 8.89
N ASN A 434 -2.67 18.99 7.99
CA ASN A 434 -2.83 20.44 8.03
C ASN A 434 -4.17 20.89 8.62
N ARG A 435 -5.15 20.00 8.75
CA ARG A 435 -6.53 20.33 9.14
C ARG A 435 -7.13 21.49 8.35
N LYS A 436 -6.91 21.47 7.05
CA LYS A 436 -7.37 22.51 6.12
C LYS A 436 -8.19 21.89 5.01
N LEU A 437 -9.10 22.69 4.46
CA LEU A 437 -9.79 22.34 3.23
C LEU A 437 -8.80 22.20 2.08
N PRO A 438 -8.96 21.15 1.25
CA PRO A 438 -8.13 20.99 0.06
C PRO A 438 -8.40 22.14 -0.92
N LEU A 439 -7.43 22.44 -1.80
CA LEU A 439 -7.39 23.65 -2.63
C LEU A 439 -8.75 24.02 -3.26
N ASN A 440 -9.34 23.14 -4.07
CA ASN A 440 -10.64 23.39 -4.72
C ASN A 440 -11.85 23.19 -3.79
N GLY A 441 -11.67 22.64 -2.60
CA GLY A 441 -12.72 22.54 -1.59
C GLY A 441 -13.09 23.91 -0.99
N ARG A 442 -12.16 24.87 -0.99
CA ARG A 442 -12.37 26.21 -0.41
C ARG A 442 -13.44 27.04 -1.11
N ASN A 443 -13.71 26.74 -2.38
CA ASN A 443 -14.67 27.48 -3.20
C ASN A 443 -16.01 26.76 -3.38
N CYS A 444 -16.09 25.48 -3.01
CA CYS A 444 -17.16 24.57 -3.44
C CYS A 444 -17.89 23.87 -2.28
N LEU A 445 -17.47 24.08 -1.03
CA LEU A 445 -18.00 23.37 0.13
C LEU A 445 -18.73 24.34 1.07
N GLU A 446 -19.93 23.97 1.48
CA GLU A 446 -20.77 24.75 2.37
C GLU A 446 -20.56 24.35 3.85
N VAL A 447 -20.87 25.27 4.75
CA VAL A 447 -20.67 25.10 6.19
C VAL A 447 -21.71 24.13 6.79
N GLY A 448 -21.26 23.28 7.72
CA GLY A 448 -22.11 22.57 8.68
C GLY A 448 -22.76 21.26 8.19
N HIS A 449 -22.85 21.00 6.90
CA HIS A 449 -23.56 19.80 6.39
C HIS A 449 -22.90 19.07 5.21
N THR A 450 -21.82 19.59 4.64
CA THR A 450 -21.21 18.94 3.46
C THR A 450 -20.28 17.80 3.86
N LYS A 451 -20.69 16.56 3.60
CA LYS A 451 -19.86 15.37 3.78
C LYS A 451 -18.76 15.33 2.71
N CYS A 452 -17.52 15.21 3.15
CA CYS A 452 -16.36 15.13 2.28
C CYS A 452 -15.47 13.94 2.64
N CYS A 453 -14.71 13.46 1.66
CA CYS A 453 -13.56 12.59 1.91
C CYS A 453 -12.41 12.92 0.95
N SER A 454 -11.19 12.55 1.35
CA SER A 454 -9.98 12.70 0.54
C SER A 454 -9.28 11.36 0.39
N PHE A 455 -8.92 11.02 -0.84
CA PHE A 455 -7.96 9.95 -1.17
C PHE A 455 -6.54 10.49 -1.12
N ASP A 456 -5.52 9.65 -1.02
CA ASP A 456 -4.14 10.02 -1.38
C ASP A 456 -3.81 9.65 -2.85
N GLY A 457 -2.60 9.98 -3.30
CA GLY A 457 -2.22 9.92 -4.72
C GLY A 457 -2.37 8.55 -5.40
N ASP A 458 -2.13 7.45 -4.67
CA ASP A 458 -2.26 6.06 -5.15
C ASP A 458 -3.47 5.31 -4.59
N ALA A 459 -4.34 6.03 -3.86
CA ALA A 459 -5.59 5.57 -3.25
C ALA A 459 -5.42 4.39 -2.28
N ASP A 460 -4.37 4.42 -1.44
CA ASP A 460 -4.19 3.50 -0.31
C ASP A 460 -4.66 4.08 1.04
N ARG A 461 -5.09 5.35 1.06
CA ARG A 461 -5.64 6.04 2.25
C ARG A 461 -6.94 6.77 1.97
N ILE A 462 -7.82 6.80 2.96
CA ILE A 462 -9.02 7.64 2.97
C ILE A 462 -9.20 8.33 4.32
N VAL A 463 -9.55 9.62 4.28
CA VAL A 463 -9.94 10.40 5.45
C VAL A 463 -11.24 11.14 5.15
N TYR A 464 -12.18 11.13 6.10
CA TYR A 464 -13.43 11.88 6.00
C TYR A 464 -13.34 13.20 6.74
N PHE A 465 -14.11 14.19 6.30
CA PHE A 465 -14.20 15.49 6.96
C PHE A 465 -15.47 16.25 6.58
N TYR A 466 -15.76 17.30 7.33
CA TYR A 466 -16.78 18.31 7.00
C TYR A 466 -16.36 19.70 7.49
N VAL A 467 -16.98 20.75 6.96
CA VAL A 467 -16.73 22.15 7.35
C VAL A 467 -17.50 22.47 8.62
N GLU A 468 -16.81 22.94 9.67
CA GLU A 468 -17.44 23.29 10.95
C GLU A 468 -18.27 24.58 10.88
N ASP A 469 -19.45 24.56 11.52
CA ASP A 469 -20.23 25.79 11.78
C ASP A 469 -19.78 26.45 13.09
N MET A 470 -18.94 27.47 12.96
CA MET A 470 -18.42 28.24 14.09
C MET A 470 -19.49 29.05 14.85
N GLY A 471 -20.75 29.10 14.38
CA GLY A 471 -21.83 29.88 14.98
C GLY A 471 -22.57 29.23 16.16
N ARG A 472 -22.42 27.92 16.41
CA ARG A 472 -23.23 27.18 17.42
C ARG A 472 -22.57 26.88 18.76
N ARG A 473 -21.27 27.11 18.94
CA ARG A 473 -20.59 26.97 20.25
C ARG A 473 -20.39 28.33 20.94
N ASN A 474 -21.49 29.00 21.30
CA ASN A 474 -21.45 30.09 22.27
C ASN A 474 -21.44 29.51 23.70
N GLY A 475 -20.25 29.14 24.16
CA GLY A 475 -19.96 28.74 25.54
C GLY A 475 -18.45 28.63 25.73
N SER A 476 -17.86 29.67 26.35
CA SER A 476 -16.44 29.86 26.68
C SER A 476 -15.44 29.79 25.52
N PHE A 477 -15.20 30.95 24.89
CA PHE A 477 -14.02 31.22 24.06
C PHE A 477 -12.76 31.32 24.95
N GLU A 478 -11.91 30.31 24.92
CA GLU A 478 -10.46 30.48 24.89
C GLU A 478 -9.98 29.90 23.55
N HIS A 479 -9.15 30.64 22.82
CA HIS A 479 -8.69 30.40 21.45
C HIS A 479 -8.66 28.92 21.02
N VAL A 480 -9.63 28.54 20.17
CA VAL A 480 -9.62 27.25 19.46
C VAL A 480 -8.74 27.41 18.22
N ASP A 481 -7.43 27.29 18.39
CA ASP A 481 -6.54 27.01 17.27
C ASP A 481 -6.65 25.51 16.95
N ALA A 482 -6.86 25.21 15.66
CA ALA A 482 -6.97 23.87 15.11
C ALA A 482 -5.67 23.07 15.33
N ALA A 483 -5.56 22.41 16.49
CA ALA A 483 -4.42 21.58 16.87
C ALA A 483 -4.90 20.32 17.61
N SER A 484 -5.49 19.41 16.85
CA SER A 484 -5.52 17.99 17.18
C SER A 484 -4.76 17.28 16.06
N SER A 485 -3.74 16.46 16.32
CA SER A 485 -2.91 15.85 15.26
C SER A 485 -1.94 16.83 14.53
N PRO A 486 -0.83 16.31 13.97
CA PRO A 486 0.46 16.99 13.98
C PRO A 486 0.85 17.59 12.62
N PRO A 487 1.39 18.83 12.59
CA PRO A 487 1.99 19.38 11.38
C PRO A 487 3.37 18.75 11.13
N LEU A 488 3.61 18.34 9.88
CA LEU A 488 4.95 18.05 9.35
C LEU A 488 5.21 18.99 8.17
N ARG A 489 6.45 19.52 8.16
CA ARG A 489 7.06 20.47 7.20
C ARG A 489 6.61 21.92 7.34
N ASP A 490 7.37 22.70 8.12
CA ASP A 490 8.21 23.75 7.53
C ASP A 490 9.30 24.22 8.49
N THR A 491 10.56 24.10 8.06
CA THR A 491 11.66 24.91 8.60
C THR A 491 12.22 25.73 7.46
N LYS A 492 11.44 26.70 6.99
CA LYS A 492 11.96 27.92 6.37
C LYS A 492 11.19 29.11 6.91
N ARG A 493 11.94 30.04 7.50
CA ARG A 493 11.44 31.35 7.90
C ARG A 493 11.19 32.14 6.62
N ASP A 494 9.94 32.36 6.28
CA ASP A 494 9.58 33.50 5.43
C ASP A 494 8.96 34.58 6.32
N ASN A 495 9.74 35.63 6.52
CA ASN A 495 9.24 36.91 7.00
C ASN A 495 8.36 37.49 5.88
N HIS A 496 7.09 37.76 6.13
CA HIS A 496 6.43 38.99 5.68
C HIS A 496 5.12 39.22 6.45
N HIS A 497 4.95 40.46 6.90
CA HIS A 497 3.73 41.00 7.49
C HIS A 497 2.54 40.81 6.54
N ASP A 498 1.49 40.13 7.02
CA ASP A 498 0.08 40.39 6.72
C ASP A 498 -0.79 39.57 7.71
N ASN A 499 -0.66 39.92 8.98
CA ASN A 499 -1.47 39.35 10.07
C ASN A 499 -2.71 40.22 10.28
N GLU A 500 -3.89 39.68 9.98
CA GLU A 500 -5.09 39.68 10.86
C GLU A 500 -6.44 39.41 10.15
N ILE A 501 -6.50 39.29 8.80
CA ILE A 501 -7.80 39.15 8.09
C ILE A 501 -8.08 37.74 7.53
N VAL A 502 -7.11 36.82 7.48
CA VAL A 502 -7.29 35.47 6.87
C VAL A 502 -7.71 34.36 7.87
N ASN A 503 -7.73 34.64 9.18
CA ASN A 503 -7.88 33.61 10.22
C ASN A 503 -9.33 33.15 10.53
N ARG A 504 -10.34 33.47 9.71
CA ARG A 504 -11.76 33.14 9.99
C ARG A 504 -12.43 32.16 9.03
N ALA A 505 -11.72 31.61 8.04
CA ALA A 505 -12.27 30.63 7.10
C ALA A 505 -11.44 29.33 7.13
N ASN A 506 -12.11 28.17 7.20
CA ASN A 506 -11.58 26.80 6.93
C ASN A 506 -11.18 25.89 8.12
N CYS A 507 -11.90 25.88 9.24
CA CYS A 507 -11.78 24.76 10.21
C CYS A 507 -12.56 23.53 9.71
N VAL A 508 -11.90 22.36 9.73
CA VAL A 508 -12.50 21.08 9.35
C VAL A 508 -12.52 20.11 10.53
N SER A 509 -13.66 19.46 10.74
CA SER A 509 -13.74 18.28 11.61
C SER A 509 -13.27 17.07 10.81
N ILE A 510 -12.38 16.27 11.39
CA ILE A 510 -11.75 15.13 10.70
C ILE A 510 -12.21 13.82 11.34
N LEU A 511 -12.62 12.89 10.49
CA LEU A 511 -12.92 11.52 10.83
C LEU A 511 -11.83 10.62 10.25
N ASP A 512 -10.85 10.34 11.11
CA ASP A 512 -9.59 9.67 10.80
C ASP A 512 -9.68 8.14 10.92
N GLY A 513 -8.55 7.43 10.71
CA GLY A 513 -8.50 5.96 10.81
C GLY A 513 -9.14 5.38 12.09
N PRO A 514 -8.81 5.88 13.30
CA PRO A 514 -9.49 5.51 14.55
C PRO A 514 -11.02 5.67 14.51
N LYS A 515 -11.55 6.74 13.89
CA LYS A 515 -13.00 6.89 13.70
C LYS A 515 -13.58 5.82 12.78
N ILE A 516 -12.85 5.45 11.71
CA ILE A 516 -13.24 4.36 10.79
C ILE A 516 -13.29 3.02 11.53
N ILE A 517 -12.31 2.74 12.39
CA ILE A 517 -12.30 1.52 13.24
C ILE A 517 -13.56 1.45 14.10
N CYS A 518 -13.92 2.55 14.79
CA CYS A 518 -15.13 2.57 15.64
C CYS A 518 -16.39 2.25 14.83
N LEU A 519 -16.51 2.83 13.62
CA LEU A 519 -17.66 2.60 12.73
C LEU A 519 -17.76 1.13 12.31
N PHE A 520 -16.65 0.53 11.86
CA PHE A 520 -16.62 -0.86 11.46
C PHE A 520 -16.87 -1.82 12.62
N PHE A 521 -16.27 -1.59 13.79
CA PHE A 521 -16.52 -2.40 14.97
C PHE A 521 -18.00 -2.36 15.40
N LYS A 522 -18.62 -1.18 15.33
CA LYS A 522 -20.05 -0.99 15.64
C LYS A 522 -20.93 -1.72 14.62
N CYS A 523 -20.60 -1.66 13.33
CA CYS A 523 -21.31 -2.40 12.29
C CYS A 523 -21.19 -3.92 12.47
N ILE A 524 -19.98 -4.43 12.73
CA ILE A 524 -19.74 -5.85 13.03
C ILE A 524 -20.56 -6.30 14.24
N THR A 525 -20.55 -5.51 15.32
CA THR A 525 -21.33 -5.80 16.53
C THR A 525 -22.83 -5.82 16.23
N LYS A 526 -23.32 -4.89 15.40
CA LYS A 526 -24.73 -4.86 14.95
C LYS A 526 -25.11 -6.11 14.16
N ILE A 527 -24.27 -6.55 13.22
CA ILE A 527 -24.49 -7.77 12.43
C ILE A 527 -24.48 -9.00 13.36
N MET A 528 -23.57 -9.06 14.33
CA MET A 528 -23.47 -10.18 15.28
C MET A 528 -24.62 -10.22 16.30
N SER A 529 -25.25 -9.08 16.60
CA SER A 529 -26.22 -8.95 17.70
C SER A 529 -27.35 -9.99 17.73
N PRO A 530 -27.93 -10.44 16.59
CA PRO A 530 -29.05 -11.38 16.62
C PRO A 530 -28.65 -12.85 16.66
N ILE A 531 -27.34 -13.16 16.53
CA ILE A 531 -26.83 -14.54 16.50
C ILE A 531 -26.97 -15.16 17.89
N LYS A 532 -27.65 -16.31 17.98
CA LYS A 532 -27.83 -17.07 19.21
C LYS A 532 -27.00 -18.35 19.18
N VAL A 533 -26.36 -18.68 20.31
CA VAL A 533 -25.62 -19.94 20.48
C VAL A 533 -26.42 -20.85 21.40
N GLU A 534 -26.71 -22.07 20.94
CA GLU A 534 -27.48 -23.04 21.73
C GLU A 534 -26.67 -23.55 22.94
N LYS A 535 -27.25 -23.49 24.15
CA LYS A 535 -26.64 -24.07 25.36
C LYS A 535 -26.93 -25.58 25.38
N LYS A 536 -26.02 -26.42 24.86
CA LYS A 536 -26.13 -27.86 25.09
C LYS A 536 -25.81 -28.21 26.55
N ASN A 537 -26.75 -28.88 27.20
CA ASN A 537 -26.53 -29.63 28.45
C ASN A 537 -25.65 -30.85 28.11
N SER A 538 -24.35 -30.78 28.36
CA SER A 538 -23.53 -31.98 28.41
C SER A 538 -22.45 -31.89 29.48
N HIS A 539 -22.52 -32.87 30.40
CA HIS A 539 -21.47 -33.28 31.32
C HIS A 539 -20.29 -33.90 30.56
N LEU A 540 -19.66 -33.11 29.67
CA LEU A 540 -18.45 -33.51 28.95
C LEU A 540 -17.37 -32.45 29.19
N ASP A 541 -16.37 -32.90 29.96
CA ASP A 541 -15.02 -32.38 30.21
C ASP A 541 -14.81 -30.85 30.21
N GLU A 542 -14.69 -30.28 31.41
CA GLU A 542 -14.24 -28.89 31.63
C GLU A 542 -12.84 -28.61 31.07
N GLU A 543 -12.01 -29.63 30.82
CA GLU A 543 -10.70 -29.47 30.17
C GLU A 543 -10.78 -29.23 28.66
N LYS A 544 -11.79 -29.77 27.96
CA LYS A 544 -12.03 -29.48 26.53
C LYS A 544 -12.71 -28.12 26.31
N LYS A 545 -13.28 -27.53 27.37
CA LYS A 545 -13.85 -26.17 27.38
C LYS A 545 -12.79 -25.05 27.48
N LYS A 546 -11.49 -25.35 27.43
CA LYS A 546 -10.43 -24.35 27.11
C LYS A 546 -10.41 -24.00 25.60
N LYS A 547 -11.62 -23.68 25.11
CA LYS A 547 -12.09 -22.74 24.07
C LYS A 547 -11.20 -22.37 22.87
N LYS A 548 -11.66 -22.73 21.66
CA LYS A 548 -11.48 -21.89 20.44
C LYS A 548 -12.51 -20.75 20.49
N LYS A 549 -12.06 -19.54 20.78
CA LYS A 549 -12.88 -18.31 20.70
C LYS A 549 -12.60 -17.61 19.38
N ILE A 550 -13.55 -16.82 18.90
CA ILE A 550 -13.30 -15.87 17.81
C ILE A 550 -12.47 -14.73 18.39
N ASN A 551 -11.28 -14.51 17.87
CA ASN A 551 -10.43 -13.39 18.28
C ASN A 551 -10.62 -12.21 17.31
N ILE A 552 -11.12 -11.09 17.82
CA ILE A 552 -11.18 -9.80 17.12
C ILE A 552 -10.05 -8.92 17.64
N SER A 553 -9.12 -8.53 16.79
CA SER A 553 -8.02 -7.64 17.14
C SER A 553 -8.18 -6.28 16.51
N ILE A 554 -8.21 -5.24 17.33
CA ILE A 554 -8.15 -3.84 16.92
C ILE A 554 -6.69 -3.42 17.03
N VAL A 555 -6.02 -3.22 15.89
CA VAL A 555 -4.57 -2.96 15.83
C VAL A 555 -4.31 -1.48 15.56
N HIS A 556 -3.47 -0.85 16.38
CA HIS A 556 -3.17 0.58 16.31
C HIS A 556 -1.73 0.90 16.70
N THR A 557 -1.30 2.16 16.56
CA THR A 557 0.03 2.63 17.00
C THR A 557 -0.06 3.49 18.25
N ALA A 558 1.11 3.82 18.84
CA ALA A 558 1.19 4.75 19.96
C ALA A 558 0.68 6.16 19.64
N TYR A 559 0.59 6.56 18.36
CA TYR A 559 0.09 7.87 17.95
C TYR A 559 -1.43 8.04 18.05
N VAL A 560 -2.16 6.94 18.25
CA VAL A 560 -3.62 7.01 18.43
C VAL A 560 -3.96 7.66 19.76
N ASN A 561 -4.95 8.55 19.75
CA ASN A 561 -5.40 9.34 20.89
C ASN A 561 -6.01 8.44 21.99
N SER A 562 -5.77 8.74 23.26
CA SER A 562 -6.33 7.92 24.36
C SER A 562 -7.86 7.93 24.41
N ALA A 563 -8.52 8.98 23.93
CA ALA A 563 -9.99 9.02 23.86
C ALA A 563 -10.58 7.89 23.00
N PHE A 564 -9.90 7.52 21.90
CA PHE A 564 -10.28 6.35 21.11
C PHE A 564 -10.16 5.06 21.91
N ILE A 565 -9.06 4.89 22.66
CA ILE A 565 -8.83 3.68 23.46
C ILE A 565 -9.90 3.54 24.56
N HIS A 566 -10.25 4.64 25.22
CA HIS A 566 -11.33 4.65 26.21
C HIS A 566 -12.68 4.29 25.56
N HIS A 567 -13.01 4.91 24.42
CA HIS A 567 -14.23 4.63 23.68
C HIS A 567 -14.31 3.15 23.25
N MET A 568 -13.25 2.59 22.67
CA MET A 568 -13.24 1.19 22.23
C MET A 568 -13.35 0.20 23.39
N ASN A 569 -12.75 0.51 24.55
CA ASN A 569 -12.94 -0.31 25.75
C ASN A 569 -14.39 -0.29 26.23
N GLU A 570 -15.06 0.86 26.12
CA GLU A 570 -16.48 0.97 26.47
C GLU A 570 -17.38 0.24 25.46
N GLU A 571 -17.15 0.38 24.15
CA GLU A 571 -17.89 -0.37 23.12
C GLU A 571 -17.69 -1.89 23.30
N LYS A 572 -16.48 -2.34 23.61
CA LYS A 572 -16.20 -3.75 23.95
C LYS A 572 -17.01 -4.21 25.16
N ARG A 573 -17.10 -3.39 26.22
CA ARG A 573 -17.89 -3.70 27.42
C ARG A 573 -19.37 -3.81 27.06
N ARG A 574 -19.91 -2.81 26.35
CA ARG A 574 -21.31 -2.79 25.90
C ARG A 574 -21.65 -4.00 25.03
N ALA A 575 -20.76 -4.38 24.10
CA ALA A 575 -20.97 -5.56 23.27
C ALA A 575 -21.00 -6.85 24.10
N SER A 576 -20.11 -6.97 25.09
CA SER A 576 -20.06 -8.13 26.00
C SER A 576 -21.29 -8.27 26.89
N GLU A 577 -21.94 -7.14 27.25
CA GLU A 577 -23.15 -7.11 28.07
C GLU A 577 -24.43 -7.33 27.27
N ASN A 578 -24.49 -6.85 26.03
CA ASN A 578 -25.73 -6.78 25.25
C ASN A 578 -25.82 -7.77 24.09
N VAL A 579 -24.73 -8.48 23.74
CA VAL A 579 -24.70 -9.44 22.64
C VAL A 579 -24.21 -10.81 23.14
N ASP A 580 -25.10 -11.80 23.15
CA ASP A 580 -24.82 -13.15 23.68
C ASP A 580 -23.58 -13.79 23.07
N LEU A 581 -23.36 -13.62 21.76
CA LEU A 581 -22.21 -14.16 21.04
C LEU A 581 -20.86 -13.70 21.63
N PHE A 582 -20.79 -12.51 22.24
CA PHE A 582 -19.54 -11.96 22.78
C PHE A 582 -18.99 -12.74 23.99
N GLN A 583 -19.76 -13.66 24.59
CA GLN A 583 -19.25 -14.63 25.58
C GLN A 583 -18.22 -15.61 24.96
N HIS A 584 -18.27 -15.76 23.64
CA HIS A 584 -17.41 -16.63 22.82
C HIS A 584 -16.41 -15.84 21.97
N ILE A 585 -16.36 -14.52 22.12
CA ILE A 585 -15.44 -13.63 21.40
C ILE A 585 -14.41 -13.07 22.38
N ASN A 586 -13.15 -12.98 21.97
CA ASN A 586 -12.18 -12.12 22.62
C ASN A 586 -11.95 -10.88 21.75
N VAL A 587 -12.10 -9.70 22.34
CA VAL A 587 -11.73 -8.44 21.68
C VAL A 587 -10.42 -7.94 22.28
N HIS A 588 -9.38 -7.86 21.47
CA HIS A 588 -8.05 -7.35 21.84
C HIS A 588 -7.84 -5.97 21.22
N ILE A 589 -7.33 -5.02 22.01
CA ILE A 589 -6.88 -3.71 21.50
C ILE A 589 -5.37 -3.72 21.63
N ILE A 590 -4.69 -3.81 20.49
CA ILE A 590 -3.26 -4.10 20.40
C ILE A 590 -2.52 -2.88 19.84
N CYS A 591 -1.57 -2.37 20.61
CA CYS A 591 -0.66 -1.31 20.19
C CYS A 591 0.61 -1.94 19.61
N THR A 592 1.00 -1.54 18.40
CA THR A 592 2.20 -2.01 17.73
C THR A 592 3.15 -0.85 17.38
N LYS A 593 4.35 -1.21 16.92
CA LYS A 593 5.35 -0.29 16.41
C LYS A 593 4.81 0.44 15.18
N THR A 594 5.19 1.71 15.02
CA THR A 594 4.74 2.54 13.90
C THR A 594 5.14 1.93 12.54
N GLY A 595 4.19 1.93 11.60
CA GLY A 595 4.40 1.53 10.22
C GLY A 595 3.59 0.30 9.83
N ILE A 596 2.87 0.42 8.71
CA ILE A 596 1.87 -0.57 8.26
C ILE A 596 2.37 -2.02 8.24
N LYS A 597 3.65 -2.28 7.92
CA LYS A 597 4.21 -3.65 7.93
C LYS A 597 4.08 -4.34 9.29
N TYR A 598 4.29 -3.61 10.39
CA TYR A 598 4.16 -4.16 11.73
C TYR A 598 2.70 -4.36 12.12
N LEU A 599 1.81 -3.43 11.72
CA LEU A 599 0.37 -3.58 11.94
C LEU A 599 -0.20 -4.77 11.16
N ASP A 600 0.16 -4.90 9.88
CA ASP A 600 -0.27 -5.97 8.98
C ASP A 600 0.15 -7.35 9.52
N GLN A 601 1.41 -7.48 9.97
CA GLN A 601 1.90 -8.73 10.54
C GLN A 601 1.08 -9.17 11.77
N VAL A 602 0.85 -8.27 12.72
CA VAL A 602 0.08 -8.57 13.94
C VAL A 602 -1.40 -8.81 13.63
N ALA A 603 -1.98 -8.04 12.70
CA ALA A 603 -3.38 -8.18 12.34
C ALA A 603 -3.70 -9.55 11.72
N ARG A 604 -2.80 -10.10 10.90
CA ARG A 604 -3.02 -11.38 10.20
C ARG A 604 -3.02 -12.62 11.11
N GLU A 605 -2.55 -12.50 12.35
CA GLU A 605 -2.57 -13.61 13.32
C GLU A 605 -3.97 -13.88 13.91
N SER A 606 -4.88 -12.91 13.78
CA SER A 606 -6.21 -12.95 14.40
C SER A 606 -7.27 -13.58 13.50
N THR A 607 -8.38 -14.04 14.10
CA THR A 607 -9.53 -14.53 13.34
C THR A 607 -10.17 -13.41 12.53
N ILE A 608 -10.34 -12.24 13.16
CA ILE A 608 -10.76 -10.98 12.55
C ILE A 608 -9.81 -9.90 13.07
N ALA A 609 -9.30 -9.04 12.19
CA ALA A 609 -8.54 -7.86 12.60
C ALA A 609 -9.04 -6.61 11.90
N ILE A 610 -9.20 -5.52 12.66
CA ILE A 610 -9.55 -4.19 12.17
C ILE A 610 -8.34 -3.30 12.44
N LEU A 611 -7.74 -2.75 11.39
CA LEU A 611 -6.52 -1.95 11.50
C LEU A 611 -6.63 -0.69 10.65
N PHE A 612 -6.42 0.48 11.25
CA PHE A 612 -6.26 1.74 10.53
C PHE A 612 -5.23 2.60 11.25
N GLU A 613 -4.26 3.13 10.51
CA GLU A 613 -3.43 4.24 10.97
C GLU A 613 -4.25 5.55 10.93
N PRO A 614 -3.94 6.55 11.79
CA PRO A 614 -4.65 7.83 11.79
C PRO A 614 -4.73 8.52 10.42
N ASN A 615 -3.73 8.36 9.58
CA ASN A 615 -3.69 8.92 8.23
C ASN A 615 -4.68 8.26 7.24
N GLY A 616 -5.47 7.27 7.67
CA GLY A 616 -6.49 6.62 6.85
C GLY A 616 -6.04 5.36 6.12
N HIS A 617 -4.78 4.92 6.28
CA HIS A 617 -4.33 3.64 5.73
C HIS A 617 -4.83 2.49 6.61
N GLY A 618 -5.61 1.56 6.06
CA GLY A 618 -6.10 0.42 6.83
C GLY A 618 -7.00 -0.51 6.06
N THR A 619 -7.44 -1.59 6.72
CA THR A 619 -8.45 -2.53 6.20
C THR A 619 -8.95 -3.47 7.31
N ILE A 620 -9.78 -4.44 6.93
CA ILE A 620 -10.17 -5.58 7.77
C ILE A 620 -9.61 -6.88 7.19
N TYR A 621 -8.86 -7.61 8.00
CA TYR A 621 -8.40 -8.96 7.67
C TYR A 621 -9.23 -10.02 8.36
N THR A 622 -9.45 -11.14 7.66
CA THR A 622 -10.20 -12.28 8.19
C THR A 622 -9.50 -13.58 7.86
N ASN A 623 -9.16 -14.37 8.88
CA ASN A 623 -8.73 -15.75 8.70
C ASN A 623 -9.96 -16.64 8.54
N ILE A 624 -10.33 -16.93 7.29
CA ILE A 624 -11.58 -17.64 7.01
C ILE A 624 -11.59 -19.07 7.55
N SER A 625 -10.43 -19.74 7.58
CA SER A 625 -10.30 -21.10 8.12
C SER A 625 -10.64 -21.11 9.61
N GLN A 626 -10.01 -20.22 10.40
CA GLN A 626 -10.31 -20.07 11.82
C GLN A 626 -11.75 -19.63 12.08
N LEU A 627 -12.29 -18.71 11.26
CA LEU A 627 -13.65 -18.22 11.40
C LEU A 627 -14.69 -19.34 11.16
N ASN A 628 -14.52 -20.13 10.09
CA ASN A 628 -15.38 -21.26 9.79
C ASN A 628 -15.30 -22.34 10.88
N GLU A 629 -14.09 -22.62 11.39
CA GLU A 629 -13.92 -23.57 12.49
C GLU A 629 -14.64 -23.13 13.76
N CYS A 630 -14.50 -21.86 14.15
CA CYS A 630 -15.23 -21.30 15.29
C CYS A 630 -16.74 -21.36 15.07
N ALA A 631 -17.20 -21.05 13.86
CA ALA A 631 -18.61 -21.09 13.51
C ALA A 631 -19.21 -22.50 13.59
N SER A 632 -18.47 -23.51 13.12
CA SER A 632 -18.89 -24.90 13.24
C SER A 632 -18.94 -25.37 14.69
N TRP A 633 -17.99 -24.93 15.54
CA TRP A 633 -17.99 -25.27 16.96
C TRP A 633 -19.15 -24.60 17.72
N LEU A 634 -19.52 -23.38 17.31
CA LEU A 634 -20.68 -22.66 17.85
C LEU A 634 -22.01 -23.08 17.23
N GLU A 635 -21.99 -23.95 16.21
CA GLU A 635 -23.16 -24.38 15.42
C GLU A 635 -23.91 -23.21 14.74
N ILE A 636 -23.19 -22.16 14.35
CA ILE A 636 -23.73 -20.93 13.72
C ILE A 636 -23.40 -20.81 12.21
N GLN A 637 -22.76 -21.82 11.62
CA GLN A 637 -22.29 -21.78 10.22
C GLN A 637 -23.41 -21.54 9.19
N SER A 638 -24.65 -21.88 9.53
CA SER A 638 -25.84 -21.68 8.69
C SER A 638 -26.71 -20.49 9.13
N ASP A 639 -26.31 -19.77 10.18
CA ASP A 639 -27.03 -18.58 10.63
C ASP A 639 -26.92 -17.46 9.58
N LYS A 640 -28.06 -16.84 9.23
CA LYS A 640 -28.12 -15.82 8.19
C LYS A 640 -27.30 -14.57 8.52
N TYR A 641 -27.21 -14.18 9.79
CA TYR A 641 -26.40 -13.05 10.24
C TYR A 641 -24.91 -13.40 10.25
N PHE A 642 -24.55 -14.64 10.61
CA PHE A 642 -23.17 -15.12 10.48
C PHE A 642 -22.71 -15.14 9.02
N MET A 643 -23.57 -15.60 8.09
CA MET A 643 -23.28 -15.58 6.66
C MET A 643 -23.13 -14.14 6.13
N ALA A 644 -23.96 -13.21 6.60
CA ALA A 644 -23.84 -11.79 6.29
C ALA A 644 -22.53 -11.18 6.84
N LEU A 645 -22.15 -11.52 8.07
CA LEU A 645 -20.88 -11.12 8.67
C LEU A 645 -19.70 -11.62 7.82
N LYS A 646 -19.70 -12.90 7.45
CA LYS A 646 -18.65 -13.48 6.59
C LYS A 646 -18.54 -12.73 5.26
N ARG A 647 -19.66 -12.37 4.63
CA ARG A 647 -19.67 -11.55 3.39
C ARG A 647 -19.14 -10.13 3.64
N PHE A 648 -19.52 -9.49 4.75
CA PHE A 648 -19.06 -8.15 5.12
C PHE A 648 -17.54 -8.14 5.33
N LEU A 649 -17.03 -9.12 6.07
CA LEU A 649 -15.60 -9.27 6.37
C LEU A 649 -14.76 -9.54 5.12
N LEU A 650 -15.24 -10.42 4.22
CA LEU A 650 -14.55 -10.74 2.96
C LEU A 650 -14.75 -9.70 1.85
N PHE A 651 -15.60 -8.68 2.07
CA PHE A 651 -15.73 -7.56 1.14
C PHE A 651 -14.50 -6.65 1.16
N PHE A 652 -13.73 -6.64 2.25
CA PHE A 652 -12.50 -5.85 2.34
C PHE A 652 -11.35 -6.50 1.56
N ASN A 653 -10.43 -5.67 1.09
CA ASN A 653 -9.24 -6.15 0.38
C ASN A 653 -8.29 -6.89 1.36
N GLN A 654 -8.23 -8.22 1.25
CA GLN A 654 -7.44 -9.07 2.15
C GLN A 654 -5.92 -9.00 1.93
N THR A 655 -5.46 -8.21 0.96
CA THR A 655 -4.04 -8.10 0.57
C THR A 655 -3.34 -6.87 1.13
N THR A 656 -4.01 -5.71 1.17
CA THR A 656 -3.46 -4.42 1.61
C THR A 656 -4.59 -3.44 1.92
N GLY A 657 -4.30 -2.31 2.58
CA GLY A 657 -5.26 -1.22 2.75
C GLY A 657 -5.80 -0.70 1.42
N ASP A 658 -7.10 -0.44 1.33
CA ASP A 658 -7.78 -0.14 0.07
C ASP A 658 -8.82 0.95 0.23
N ALA A 659 -8.40 2.18 -0.02
CA ALA A 659 -9.22 3.35 0.23
C ALA A 659 -10.55 3.32 -0.54
N MET A 660 -10.58 2.77 -1.76
CA MET A 660 -11.81 2.77 -2.58
C MET A 660 -12.82 1.74 -2.06
N VAL A 661 -12.35 0.57 -1.65
CA VAL A 661 -13.20 -0.45 -1.00
C VAL A 661 -13.65 0.05 0.38
N ASP A 662 -12.75 0.69 1.13
CA ASP A 662 -13.04 1.30 2.43
C ASP A 662 -14.09 2.41 2.30
N PHE A 663 -14.00 3.26 1.27
CA PHE A 663 -15.02 4.27 0.96
C PHE A 663 -16.41 3.67 0.83
N VAL A 664 -16.53 2.61 0.02
CA VAL A 664 -17.80 1.89 -0.17
C VAL A 664 -18.27 1.24 1.13
N ALA A 665 -17.36 0.63 1.90
CA ALA A 665 -17.68 -0.02 3.17
C ALA A 665 -18.15 0.99 4.24
N ILE A 666 -17.52 2.17 4.31
CA ILE A 666 -17.90 3.26 5.23
C ILE A 666 -19.31 3.72 4.92
N GLU A 667 -19.61 4.04 3.66
CA GLU A 667 -20.96 4.49 3.27
C GLU A 667 -22.02 3.40 3.49
N LEU A 668 -21.69 2.12 3.27
CA LEU A 668 -22.56 1.01 3.63
C LEU A 668 -22.82 0.96 5.14
N CYS A 669 -21.78 1.08 5.97
CA CYS A 669 -21.91 1.05 7.42
C CYS A 669 -22.74 2.21 7.96
N LEU A 670 -22.56 3.42 7.44
CA LEU A 670 -23.37 4.58 7.80
C LEU A 670 -24.85 4.33 7.47
N SER A 671 -25.15 3.75 6.31
CA SER A 671 -26.53 3.39 5.92
C SER A 671 -27.13 2.27 6.78
N VAL A 672 -26.37 1.21 7.09
CA VAL A 672 -26.82 0.10 7.95
C VAL A 672 -27.12 0.60 9.37
N LEU A 673 -26.26 1.46 9.91
CA LEU A 673 -26.38 1.99 11.26
C LEU A 673 -27.30 3.21 11.36
N HIS A 674 -27.76 3.75 10.22
CA HIS A 674 -28.54 4.98 10.12
C HIS A 674 -27.85 6.16 10.82
N LEU A 675 -26.58 6.38 10.49
CA LEU A 675 -25.74 7.44 11.07
C LEU A 675 -25.45 8.53 10.03
N THR A 676 -25.54 9.78 10.46
CA THR A 676 -24.97 10.91 9.74
C THR A 676 -23.47 11.02 10.01
N ILE A 677 -22.76 11.87 9.25
CA ILE A 677 -21.35 12.18 9.56
C ILE A 677 -21.18 12.80 10.95
N HIS A 678 -22.15 13.58 11.41
CA HIS A 678 -22.14 14.21 12.75
C HIS A 678 -22.34 13.17 13.86
N ASP A 679 -23.22 12.19 13.66
CA ASP A 679 -23.39 11.09 14.62
C ASP A 679 -22.11 10.23 14.71
N TRP A 680 -21.44 10.03 13.58
CA TRP A 680 -20.16 9.32 13.52
C TRP A 680 -19.05 10.12 14.22
N ASP A 681 -18.95 11.42 13.98
CA ASP A 681 -17.98 12.27 14.68
C ASP A 681 -18.24 12.29 16.20
N ALA A 682 -19.51 12.27 16.62
CA ALA A 682 -19.90 12.27 18.03
C ALA A 682 -19.54 11.00 18.81
N PHE A 683 -19.00 9.94 18.18
CA PHE A 683 -18.59 8.72 18.89
C PHE A 683 -17.67 8.98 20.08
N TYR A 684 -16.70 9.90 19.92
CA TYR A 684 -15.81 10.34 21.00
C TYR A 684 -15.16 11.67 20.64
N THR A 685 -14.76 12.47 21.61
CA THR A 685 -13.98 13.69 21.36
C THR A 685 -12.51 13.41 21.64
N PRO A 686 -11.59 13.62 20.67
CA PRO A 686 -10.16 13.47 20.90
C PRO A 686 -9.65 14.44 21.98
N LEU A 687 -8.71 13.98 22.81
CA LEU A 687 -7.94 14.86 23.69
C LEU A 687 -7.05 15.80 22.84
N PRO A 688 -6.84 17.06 23.26
CA PRO A 688 -5.79 17.92 22.72
C PRO A 688 -4.47 17.17 22.61
N SER A 689 -3.95 17.02 21.38
CA SER A 689 -2.77 16.20 21.11
C SER A 689 -1.94 16.76 19.97
N LEU A 690 -0.62 16.66 20.12
CA LEU A 690 0.36 17.16 19.15
C LEU A 690 1.64 16.33 19.27
N TYR A 691 2.37 16.18 18.16
CA TYR A 691 3.79 15.84 18.25
C TYR A 691 4.65 16.95 17.66
N VAL A 692 5.88 17.04 18.15
CA VAL A 692 6.92 17.92 17.62
C VAL A 692 8.15 17.11 17.24
N ASN A 693 8.88 17.58 16.24
CA ASN A 693 10.13 16.98 15.80
C ASN A 693 11.32 17.73 16.38
N LEU A 694 12.30 16.99 16.86
CA LEU A 694 13.55 17.51 17.39
C LEU A 694 14.73 16.94 16.60
N PRO A 695 15.44 17.74 15.78
CA PRO A 695 16.62 17.29 15.06
C PRO A 695 17.64 16.65 16.00
N CYS A 696 18.19 15.50 15.62
CA CYS A 696 19.05 14.71 16.49
C CYS A 696 20.11 13.95 15.69
N SER A 697 21.36 13.98 16.18
CA SER A 697 22.47 13.30 15.51
C SER A 697 22.30 11.77 15.54
N LYS A 698 22.82 11.07 14.53
CA LYS A 698 22.79 9.59 14.47
C LYS A 698 23.37 8.93 15.73
N TYR A 699 24.40 9.54 16.32
CA TYR A 699 25.01 9.08 17.57
C TYR A 699 24.06 9.18 18.77
N MET A 700 23.31 10.28 18.88
CA MET A 700 22.33 10.41 19.97
C MET A 700 21.10 9.54 19.74
N LEU A 701 20.67 9.38 18.48
CA LEU A 701 19.56 8.49 18.14
C LEU A 701 19.84 7.03 18.55
N SER A 702 21.07 6.54 18.38
CA SER A 702 21.43 5.16 18.78
C SER A 702 21.42 4.94 20.30
N LYS A 703 21.45 6.01 21.11
CA LYS A 703 21.36 5.94 22.57
C LYS A 703 19.92 6.00 23.10
N ILE A 704 18.94 6.33 22.26
CA ILE A 704 17.53 6.47 22.67
C ILE A 704 16.76 5.28 22.10
N LEU A 705 16.44 4.33 22.96
CA LEU A 705 15.81 3.07 22.61
C LEU A 705 14.36 3.07 23.10
N ALA A 706 13.43 3.26 22.17
CA ALA A 706 12.00 3.07 22.42
C ALA A 706 11.66 1.57 22.51
N HIS A 707 10.56 1.23 23.20
CA HIS A 707 10.10 -0.15 23.29
C HIS A 707 9.90 -0.76 21.89
N PRO A 708 10.52 -1.92 21.59
CA PRO A 708 10.64 -2.43 20.22
C PRO A 708 9.29 -2.84 19.62
N GLU A 709 8.31 -3.21 20.43
CA GLU A 709 7.03 -3.70 19.94
C GLU A 709 5.96 -2.61 19.76
N HIS A 710 6.05 -1.50 20.49
CA HIS A 710 4.94 -0.55 20.57
C HIS A 710 5.34 0.92 20.81
N GLU A 711 6.63 1.21 21.06
CA GLU A 711 7.17 2.58 21.12
C GLU A 711 6.50 3.54 22.12
N LYS A 712 5.81 3.02 23.15
CA LYS A 712 5.02 3.84 24.11
C LYS A 712 5.87 4.46 25.22
N TYR A 713 7.08 3.95 25.42
CA TYR A 713 8.05 4.42 26.40
C TYR A 713 9.45 4.03 25.93
N LEU A 714 10.47 4.67 26.51
CA LEU A 714 11.87 4.30 26.34
C LEU A 714 12.25 3.17 27.27
N ILE A 715 12.97 2.19 26.74
CA ILE A 715 13.72 1.20 27.52
C ILE A 715 15.06 1.79 27.95
N ALA A 716 15.65 2.67 27.13
CA ALA A 716 16.88 3.36 27.48
C ALA A 716 16.95 4.76 26.83
N PRO A 717 17.52 5.76 27.52
CA PRO A 717 17.96 5.72 28.91
C PRO A 717 16.77 5.83 29.89
N GLN A 718 16.80 5.06 30.97
CA GLN A 718 15.72 5.06 31.97
C GLN A 718 15.55 6.42 32.66
N SER A 719 16.64 7.17 32.85
CA SER A 719 16.61 8.51 33.44
C SER A 719 15.75 9.50 32.65
N LEU A 720 15.80 9.43 31.31
CA LEU A 720 14.99 10.27 30.44
C LEU A 720 13.51 9.88 30.53
N GLN A 721 13.20 8.58 30.54
CA GLN A 721 11.82 8.11 30.70
C GLN A 721 11.22 8.54 32.04
N ASN A 722 11.96 8.37 33.13
CA ASN A 722 11.51 8.80 34.46
C ASN A 722 11.23 10.31 34.50
N GLY A 723 12.04 11.11 33.81
CA GLY A 723 11.82 12.56 33.67
C GLY A 723 10.53 12.88 32.92
N ILE A 724 10.25 12.16 31.83
CA ILE A 724 8.99 12.28 31.07
C ILE A 724 7.79 11.93 31.95
N ASP A 725 7.84 10.79 32.64
CA ASP A 725 6.74 10.30 33.49
C ASP A 725 6.43 11.28 34.62
N GLN A 726 7.47 11.86 35.25
CA GLN A 726 7.29 12.84 36.31
C GLN A 726 6.66 14.15 35.80
N ILE A 727 7.07 14.63 34.62
CA ILE A 727 6.48 15.81 33.98
C ILE A 727 4.99 15.58 33.70
N VAL A 728 4.67 14.47 33.02
CA VAL A 728 3.29 14.13 32.67
C VAL A 728 2.42 14.05 33.92
N LYS A 729 2.87 13.32 34.96
CA LYS A 729 2.16 13.19 36.23
C LYS A 729 1.95 14.53 36.95
N THR A 730 2.88 15.47 36.81
CA THR A 730 2.80 16.79 37.47
C THR A 730 1.83 17.72 36.74
N VAL A 731 1.82 17.69 35.40
CA VAL A 731 1.01 18.60 34.59
C VAL A 731 -0.42 18.10 34.39
N ASP A 732 -0.59 16.80 34.14
CA ASP A 732 -1.90 16.15 33.99
C ASP A 732 -1.81 14.66 34.39
N ALA A 733 -2.09 14.38 35.66
CA ALA A 733 -2.06 13.02 36.20
C ALA A 733 -3.20 12.12 35.71
N VAL A 734 -4.26 12.70 35.13
CA VAL A 734 -5.50 11.97 34.80
C VAL A 734 -5.47 11.52 33.35
N HIS A 735 -5.19 12.43 32.42
CA HIS A 735 -5.23 12.17 30.98
C HIS A 735 -3.91 12.47 30.25
N GLY A 736 -2.91 13.01 30.95
CA GLY A 736 -1.62 13.32 30.37
C GLY A 736 -0.94 12.05 29.86
N ARG A 737 -0.46 12.09 28.61
CA ARG A 737 0.41 11.07 28.05
C ARG A 737 1.46 11.70 27.16
N CYS A 738 2.72 11.30 27.33
CA CYS A 738 3.82 11.71 26.47
C CYS A 738 4.75 10.53 26.20
N PHE A 739 5.23 10.43 24.97
CA PHE A 739 6.28 9.49 24.61
C PHE A 739 7.22 10.10 23.58
N ILE A 740 8.44 9.58 23.52
CA ILE A 740 9.41 9.98 22.51
C ILE A 740 9.94 8.76 21.77
N ARG A 741 10.24 8.93 20.47
CA ARG A 741 10.90 7.90 19.68
C ARG A 741 11.85 8.47 18.61
N PRO A 742 12.95 7.78 18.29
CA PRO A 742 13.72 8.05 17.08
C PRO A 742 12.87 7.91 15.81
N SER A 743 13.01 8.82 14.84
CA SER A 743 12.47 8.60 13.49
C SER A 743 13.26 7.48 12.80
N GLY A 744 12.54 6.64 12.03
CA GLY A 744 13.15 5.54 11.28
C GLY A 744 13.68 5.96 9.91
N THR A 745 13.26 7.14 9.44
CA THR A 745 13.55 7.66 8.09
C THR A 745 14.30 8.98 8.11
N GLU A 746 14.39 9.64 9.27
CA GLU A 746 14.95 10.98 9.41
C GLU A 746 15.86 11.06 10.64
N THR A 747 16.83 11.97 10.62
CA THR A 747 17.73 12.21 11.76
C THR A 747 17.09 13.14 12.79
N LEU A 748 16.02 12.66 13.43
CA LEU A 748 15.25 13.42 14.43
C LEU A 748 14.57 12.49 15.45
N ILE A 749 14.19 13.06 16.60
CA ILE A 749 13.32 12.46 17.62
C ILE A 749 11.93 13.06 17.47
N ARG A 750 10.90 12.22 17.57
CA ARG A 750 9.50 12.64 17.63
C ARG A 750 9.05 12.63 19.08
N ILE A 751 8.49 13.74 19.56
CA ILE A 751 7.94 13.91 20.92
C ILE A 751 6.44 14.11 20.77
N TYR A 752 5.65 13.13 21.19
CA TYR A 752 4.19 13.20 21.19
C TYR A 752 3.68 13.54 22.59
N ALA A 753 2.66 14.39 22.69
CA ALA A 753 1.91 14.58 23.92
C ALA A 753 0.41 14.76 23.68
N GLU A 754 -0.39 14.32 24.63
CA GLU A 754 -1.81 14.63 24.77
C GLU A 754 -2.14 14.94 26.24
N ALA A 755 -3.16 15.75 26.46
CA ALA A 755 -3.62 16.13 27.80
C ALA A 755 -5.09 16.56 27.76
N THR A 756 -5.67 16.83 28.93
CA THR A 756 -7.05 17.32 29.10
C THR A 756 -7.29 18.65 28.39
N THR A 757 -6.31 19.57 28.44
CA THR A 757 -6.41 20.89 27.83
C THR A 757 -5.24 21.18 26.89
N VAL A 758 -5.44 22.12 25.97
CA VAL A 758 -4.38 22.62 25.08
C VAL A 758 -3.18 23.14 25.88
N ALA A 759 -3.43 23.96 26.91
CA ALA A 759 -2.39 24.54 27.75
C ALA A 759 -1.54 23.47 28.47
N GLN A 760 -2.17 22.44 29.05
CA GLN A 760 -1.44 21.34 29.69
C GLN A 760 -0.62 20.53 28.69
N ARG A 761 -1.17 20.24 27.51
CA ARG A 761 -0.45 19.53 26.45
C ARG A 761 0.78 20.32 26.00
N ASP A 762 0.64 21.63 25.80
CA ASP A 762 1.75 22.50 25.39
C ASP A 762 2.83 22.60 26.47
N GLU A 763 2.42 22.64 27.74
CA GLU A 763 3.35 22.62 28.87
C GLU A 763 4.13 21.29 28.96
N ILE A 764 3.46 20.14 28.76
CA ILE A 764 4.13 18.83 28.67
C ILE A 764 5.17 18.84 27.55
N LEU A 765 4.81 19.29 26.35
CA LEU A 765 5.73 19.34 25.21
C LEU A 765 6.93 20.25 25.48
N ARG A 766 6.69 21.43 26.06
CA ARG A 766 7.74 22.40 26.40
C ARG A 766 8.74 21.80 27.38
N LEU A 767 8.24 21.21 28.47
CA LEU A 767 9.07 20.61 29.52
C LEU A 767 9.82 19.38 29.02
N VAL A 768 9.15 18.45 28.34
CA VAL A 768 9.78 17.23 27.81
C VAL A 768 10.84 17.58 26.76
N ARG A 769 10.54 18.52 25.85
CA ARG A 769 11.54 19.00 24.87
C ARG A 769 12.78 19.56 25.55
N ALA A 770 12.63 20.30 26.65
CA ALA A 770 13.76 20.84 27.41
C ALA A 770 14.62 19.72 28.02
N VAL A 771 14.00 18.70 28.62
CA VAL A 771 14.71 17.54 29.19
C VAL A 771 15.44 16.73 28.11
N VAL A 772 14.81 16.51 26.95
CA VAL A 772 15.46 15.82 25.82
C VAL A 772 16.67 16.62 25.31
N LEU A 773 16.55 17.94 25.18
CA LEU A 773 17.66 18.81 24.77
C LEU A 773 18.81 18.79 25.78
N GLN A 774 18.52 18.82 27.08
CA GLN A 774 19.54 18.71 28.13
C GLN A 774 20.28 17.37 28.05
N TYR A 775 19.56 16.26 27.87
CA TYR A 775 20.16 14.94 27.68
C TYR A 775 21.07 14.89 26.44
N MET A 776 20.62 15.49 25.33
CA MET A 776 21.40 15.58 24.10
C MET A 776 22.68 16.40 24.26
N GLN A 777 22.64 17.49 25.02
CA GLN A 777 23.83 18.32 25.29
C GLN A 777 24.83 17.59 26.19
N ALA A 778 24.37 16.91 27.25
CA ALA A 778 25.23 16.12 28.13
C ALA A 778 25.94 14.99 27.35
N GLY A 779 25.24 14.28 26.47
CA GLY A 779 25.82 13.20 25.67
C GLY A 779 26.82 13.65 24.58
N VAL A 780 26.88 14.95 24.27
CA VAL A 780 27.88 15.54 23.36
C VAL A 780 29.14 15.98 24.13
N ALA A 781 29.02 16.32 25.41
CA ALA A 781 30.17 16.66 26.27
C ALA A 781 31.02 15.45 26.69
N ASP A 782 30.48 14.23 26.59
CA ASP A 782 31.19 12.96 26.80
C ASP A 782 32.00 12.49 25.56
N LYS A 783 32.06 13.30 24.50
CA LYS A 783 32.98 13.15 23.36
C LYS A 783 34.17 14.08 23.52
#